data_AF-A0A949FLI9-F1
#
_entry.id   AF-A0A949FLI9-F1
#
_cell.length_a   1.000
_cell.length_b   1.000
_cell.length_c   1.000
_cell.angle_alpha   90.00
_cell.angle_beta   90.00
_cell.angle_gamma   90.00
#
_symmetry.space_group_name_H-M   'P 1'
#
loop_
_entity.id
_entity.type
_entity.pdbx_description
1 polymer ?
#
loop_
_entity_poly.entity_id
_entity_poly.type
_entity_poly.pdbx_seq_one_letter_code
_entity_poly.pdbx_strand_id
1 'polypeptide(L)'
;MLDQETKRKIDSARDILVGKVPDPKAQVEQITTALIYKFMDDMDRQAEELGGKPSFFTNGFEKYSWGKLMDPKLGSQARIDLYVEAITGMSQNPHLPQLFRDIFKDAFLPYRSPETLSMFLKEINGFNYDNSENLGNAFEYLLSVMAAQGDAGQFRTPRHIIDFIVDVVNPQKDETILDPACGTAGFLISAYKHIIADHDGKDNITSKPTNKEKPLTPDEKKRMMNNFVGYDISPDMVKLSRVNMYLHGFSEPKIYEYDTLSSEDRWDESYDVIMANPPFMSPKGGIRPHKRFSVQANRSEVLFVDYILEHLNQKGRAGIIVPEGIIFQSANAYKKLRQLLIEDGLFAVVSLPAGVFNPYSGVKTSILFFDNQIAKLTKNILFVKITDDGFNLGAQRRKLNTDGELPIALQILKTYREGFNKGIGEKFKIDKSLDYLTWLVSKEKIAKSGDYNLSGERYKAIETYGKQKWPVVKLRDVVIDMKDGGTPSRQHPEYFGGQVKWCIVKDIKPKITETKETLTELGLKNSSAKVWPKNSIIISLGASIGHVGIAKAPVATKQGLSGIVVDEKKILPEFLYYILLIKKEIIQSFATGVTIKEVRPSKLKELFIFPLPSLEVQKEIVAEVDGYQKIIDGAKQVVENWKPKIKIDAEWEMVEFEKVCTLEYGSSLPKQKRINGIYPVMGSNGISGYHNEFLIKGPVIIVGRKGSAGEVVWVNENCFPIDTTYYVKLNNLKNTDLKFIYFILKSLKLRELKGGAGIPGLNRNDVYAKHKIFLPSLKIQKQIVAKIEAEQEIIEQSKKLIGIMEQKITNVLSEI
;
A
#
# COMPACT_ATOMS: atom_id res chain seq x y z
N MET A 1 -10.72 15.60 -5.98
CA MET A 1 -9.55 15.07 -6.73
C MET A 1 -9.22 16.05 -7.84
N LEU A 2 -7.95 16.29 -8.14
CA LEU A 2 -7.54 17.16 -9.26
C LEU A 2 -7.95 16.52 -10.59
N ASP A 3 -8.63 17.26 -11.46
CA ASP A 3 -8.94 16.78 -12.81
C ASP A 3 -7.69 16.73 -13.71
N GLN A 4 -7.75 15.91 -14.76
CA GLN A 4 -6.60 15.69 -15.65
C GLN A 4 -6.22 16.94 -16.45
N GLU A 5 -7.17 17.83 -16.73
CA GLU A 5 -6.91 19.04 -17.51
C GLU A 5 -6.12 20.05 -16.69
N THR A 6 -6.54 20.30 -15.45
CA THR A 6 -5.87 21.17 -14.49
C THR A 6 -4.45 20.68 -14.23
N LYS A 7 -4.26 19.36 -14.04
CA LYS A 7 -2.93 18.77 -13.93
C LYS A 7 -2.05 19.06 -15.16
N ARG A 8 -2.58 18.83 -16.36
CA ARG A 8 -1.85 19.03 -17.62
C ARG A 8 -1.43 20.49 -17.82
N LYS A 9 -2.29 21.45 -17.46
CA LYS A 9 -1.96 22.90 -17.55
C LYS A 9 -0.82 23.28 -16.61
N ILE A 10 -0.82 22.75 -15.38
CA ILE A 10 0.28 22.98 -14.42
C ILE A 10 1.59 22.38 -14.95
N ASP A 11 1.56 21.14 -15.42
CA ASP A 11 2.74 20.49 -15.98
C ASP A 11 3.27 21.25 -17.21
N SER A 12 2.37 21.73 -18.10
CA SER A 12 2.72 22.58 -19.25
C SER A 12 3.35 23.92 -18.83
N ALA A 13 2.76 24.61 -17.86
CA ALA A 13 3.31 25.87 -17.32
C ALA A 13 4.71 25.67 -16.74
N ARG A 14 4.95 24.54 -16.07
CA ARG A 14 6.29 24.17 -15.59
C ARG A 14 7.25 23.90 -16.75
N ASP A 15 6.86 23.08 -17.72
CA ASP A 15 7.69 22.72 -18.87
C ASP A 15 8.15 23.96 -19.66
N ILE A 16 7.28 24.97 -19.79
CA ILE A 16 7.63 26.28 -20.37
C ILE A 16 8.74 26.98 -19.58
N LEU A 17 8.71 26.89 -18.24
CA LEU A 17 9.70 27.53 -17.37
C LEU A 17 11.01 26.75 -17.26
N VAL A 18 11.04 25.42 -17.43
CA VAL A 18 12.24 24.57 -17.22
C VAL A 18 13.48 25.09 -17.95
N GLY A 19 13.32 25.65 -19.16
CA GLY A 19 14.43 26.19 -19.95
C GLY A 19 14.91 27.60 -19.57
N LYS A 20 14.16 28.34 -18.74
CA LYS A 20 14.44 29.74 -18.36
C LYS A 20 14.59 29.97 -16.86
N VAL A 21 13.97 29.11 -16.05
CA VAL A 21 14.00 29.10 -14.60
C VAL A 21 14.43 27.70 -14.17
N PRO A 22 15.75 27.45 -14.02
CA PRO A 22 16.25 26.11 -13.75
C PRO A 22 15.86 25.60 -12.36
N ASP A 23 15.76 26.51 -11.38
CA ASP A 23 15.35 26.18 -10.01
C ASP A 23 13.85 25.88 -9.93
N PRO A 24 13.47 24.65 -9.56
CA PRO A 24 12.06 24.30 -9.43
C PRO A 24 11.31 25.03 -8.32
N LYS A 25 11.99 25.47 -7.25
CA LYS A 25 11.35 26.29 -6.21
C LYS A 25 10.90 27.62 -6.83
N ALA A 26 11.79 28.27 -7.58
CA ALA A 26 11.46 29.46 -8.35
C ALA A 26 10.36 29.20 -9.40
N GLN A 27 10.35 28.06 -10.09
CA GLN A 27 9.27 27.72 -11.03
C GLN A 27 7.90 27.72 -10.34
N VAL A 28 7.79 27.06 -9.19
CA VAL A 28 6.51 26.97 -8.46
C VAL A 28 6.12 28.32 -7.86
N GLU A 29 7.08 29.12 -7.42
CA GLU A 29 6.84 30.49 -6.97
C GLU A 29 6.26 31.36 -8.10
N GLN A 30 6.80 31.26 -9.33
CA GLN A 30 6.27 31.97 -10.49
C GLN A 30 4.84 31.54 -10.84
N ILE A 31 4.57 30.23 -10.84
CA ILE A 31 3.23 29.69 -11.08
C ILE A 31 2.26 30.15 -10.00
N THR A 32 2.67 30.06 -8.73
CA THR A 32 1.86 30.47 -7.58
C THR A 32 1.49 31.94 -7.66
N THR A 33 2.49 32.80 -7.91
CA THR A 33 2.29 34.24 -8.04
C THR A 33 1.33 34.55 -9.20
N ALA A 34 1.53 33.92 -10.36
CA ALA A 34 0.66 34.15 -11.52
C ALA A 34 -0.78 33.64 -11.30
N LEU A 35 -0.95 32.50 -10.64
CA LEU A 35 -2.28 31.97 -10.29
C LEU A 35 -3.02 32.89 -9.33
N ILE A 36 -2.34 33.34 -8.27
CA ILE A 36 -2.91 34.30 -7.30
C ILE A 36 -3.27 35.61 -7.99
N TYR A 37 -2.38 36.09 -8.85
CA TYR A 37 -2.57 37.33 -9.59
C TYR A 37 -3.78 37.27 -10.52
N LYS A 38 -3.93 36.18 -11.30
CA LYS A 38 -5.11 35.93 -12.11
C LYS A 38 -6.38 35.83 -11.26
N PHE A 39 -6.29 35.10 -10.15
CA PHE A 39 -7.42 34.84 -9.27
C PHE A 39 -7.99 36.12 -8.66
N MET A 40 -7.14 37.09 -8.31
CA MET A 40 -7.59 38.41 -7.86
C MET A 40 -8.47 39.10 -8.91
N ASP A 41 -8.15 38.97 -10.21
CA ASP A 41 -8.92 39.59 -11.29
C ASP A 41 -10.24 38.85 -11.51
N ASP A 42 -10.22 37.51 -11.45
CA ASP A 42 -11.43 36.71 -11.53
C ASP A 42 -12.40 37.03 -10.36
N MET A 43 -11.88 37.26 -9.14
CA MET A 43 -12.69 37.68 -7.99
C MET A 43 -13.32 39.06 -8.19
N ASP A 44 -12.54 40.03 -8.67
CA ASP A 44 -13.05 41.38 -8.94
C ASP A 44 -14.15 41.35 -10.00
N ARG A 45 -13.93 40.60 -11.09
CA ARG A 45 -14.94 40.40 -12.14
C ARG A 45 -16.20 39.73 -11.62
N GLN A 46 -16.08 38.67 -10.83
CA GLN A 46 -17.25 38.00 -10.26
C GLN A 46 -18.02 38.93 -9.32
N ALA A 47 -17.31 39.75 -8.52
CA ALA A 47 -17.96 40.75 -7.67
C ALA A 47 -18.74 41.77 -8.53
N GLU A 48 -18.16 42.26 -9.62
CA GLU A 48 -18.84 43.16 -10.57
C GLU A 48 -20.06 42.50 -11.25
N GLU A 49 -19.94 41.25 -11.71
CA GLU A 49 -21.02 40.48 -12.31
C GLU A 49 -22.21 40.30 -11.35
N LEU A 50 -21.94 40.22 -10.03
CA LEU A 50 -22.94 40.15 -8.96
C LEU A 50 -23.44 41.53 -8.50
N GLY A 51 -23.05 42.62 -9.16
CA GLY A 51 -23.44 44.00 -8.83
C GLY A 51 -22.66 44.64 -7.68
N GLY A 52 -21.58 43.99 -7.24
CA GLY A 52 -20.59 44.51 -6.30
C GLY A 52 -19.57 45.43 -6.97
N LYS A 53 -18.48 45.74 -6.25
CA LYS A 53 -17.37 46.56 -6.73
C LYS A 53 -16.07 45.74 -6.71
N PRO A 54 -15.15 45.99 -7.65
CA PRO A 54 -13.80 45.41 -7.59
C PRO A 54 -13.09 45.91 -6.33
N SER A 55 -12.17 45.10 -5.83
CA SER A 55 -11.45 45.29 -4.57
C SER A 55 -9.93 45.22 -4.75
N PHE A 56 -9.44 44.42 -5.70
CA PHE A 56 -8.01 44.18 -5.89
C PHE A 56 -7.39 45.16 -6.91
N PHE A 57 -7.98 45.34 -8.08
CA PHE A 57 -7.45 46.17 -9.17
C PHE A 57 -8.16 47.51 -9.25
N THR A 58 -8.03 48.32 -8.19
CA THR A 58 -8.70 49.63 -8.07
C THR A 58 -7.73 50.77 -7.73
N ASN A 59 -8.17 52.01 -7.87
CA ASN A 59 -7.48 53.23 -7.42
C ASN A 59 -6.09 53.42 -8.05
N GLY A 60 -6.00 53.30 -9.37
CA GLY A 60 -4.77 53.48 -10.16
C GLY A 60 -4.08 52.16 -10.52
N PHE A 61 -4.58 51.02 -10.01
CA PHE A 61 -4.07 49.68 -10.30
C PHE A 61 -4.90 48.95 -11.39
N GLU A 62 -5.95 49.57 -11.94
CA GLU A 62 -6.83 49.00 -12.97
C GLU A 62 -6.04 48.60 -14.23
N LYS A 63 -4.96 49.33 -14.55
CA LYS A 63 -4.09 49.03 -15.70
C LYS A 63 -3.39 47.68 -15.59
N TYR A 64 -3.24 47.15 -14.37
CA TYR A 64 -2.56 45.89 -14.12
C TYR A 64 -3.50 44.69 -14.24
N SER A 65 -4.82 44.87 -14.27
CA SER A 65 -5.79 43.77 -14.28
C SER A 65 -5.44 42.66 -15.29
N TRP A 66 -5.77 41.41 -14.95
CA TRP A 66 -5.45 40.25 -15.79
C TRP A 66 -6.04 40.38 -17.20
N GLY A 67 -7.26 40.91 -17.29
CA GLY A 67 -7.90 41.22 -18.58
C GLY A 67 -7.08 42.19 -19.45
N LYS A 68 -6.44 43.21 -18.86
CA LYS A 68 -5.55 44.15 -19.57
C LYS A 68 -4.22 43.49 -19.96
N LEU A 69 -3.66 42.69 -19.08
CA LEU A 69 -2.43 41.94 -19.32
C LEU A 69 -2.58 40.93 -20.49
N MET A 70 -3.75 40.31 -20.60
CA MET A 70 -4.07 39.31 -21.61
C MET A 70 -4.74 39.89 -22.87
N ASP A 71 -4.79 41.22 -23.03
CA ASP A 71 -5.36 41.86 -24.23
C ASP A 71 -4.61 41.37 -25.49
N PRO A 72 -5.33 40.82 -26.51
CA PRO A 72 -4.72 40.38 -27.77
C PRO A 72 -3.98 41.49 -28.53
N LYS A 73 -4.32 42.77 -28.30
CA LYS A 73 -3.66 43.93 -28.91
C LYS A 73 -2.30 44.25 -28.27
N LEU A 74 -2.03 43.72 -27.08
CA LEU A 74 -0.78 43.95 -26.37
C LEU A 74 0.32 43.05 -26.96
N GLY A 75 1.34 43.67 -27.56
CA GLY A 75 2.52 42.96 -28.07
C GLY A 75 3.31 42.29 -26.94
N SER A 76 4.06 41.23 -27.26
CA SER A 76 4.77 40.41 -26.24
C SER A 76 5.71 41.25 -25.36
N GLN A 77 6.43 42.22 -25.94
CA GLN A 77 7.32 43.11 -25.18
C GLN A 77 6.54 44.00 -24.19
N ALA A 78 5.47 44.65 -24.65
CA ALA A 78 4.63 45.46 -23.79
C ALA A 78 3.96 44.63 -22.68
N ARG A 79 3.64 43.35 -22.95
CA ARG A 79 3.09 42.43 -21.94
C ARG A 79 4.08 42.09 -20.84
N ILE A 80 5.35 41.83 -21.17
CA ILE A 80 6.37 41.57 -20.13
C ILE A 80 6.66 42.81 -19.30
N ASP A 81 6.71 43.99 -19.93
CA ASP A 81 6.92 45.25 -19.22
C ASP A 81 5.76 45.50 -18.23
N LEU A 82 4.51 45.32 -18.69
CA LEU A 82 3.32 45.46 -17.85
C LEU A 82 3.27 44.43 -16.71
N TYR A 83 3.62 43.16 -16.97
CA TYR A 83 3.62 42.13 -15.93
C TYR A 83 4.66 42.40 -14.86
N VAL A 84 5.88 42.80 -15.24
CA VAL A 84 6.96 43.14 -14.30
C VAL A 84 6.56 44.35 -13.46
N GLU A 85 6.00 45.39 -14.08
CA GLU A 85 5.48 46.56 -13.37
C GLU A 85 4.37 46.17 -12.39
N ALA A 86 3.47 45.28 -12.80
CA ALA A 86 2.38 44.80 -11.95
C ALA A 86 2.87 44.02 -10.73
N ILE A 87 3.64 42.94 -10.90
CA ILE A 87 4.04 42.07 -9.77
C ILE A 87 4.92 42.78 -8.76
N THR A 88 5.69 43.79 -9.18
CA THR A 88 6.52 44.61 -8.28
C THR A 88 5.70 45.73 -7.63
N GLY A 89 4.75 46.32 -8.37
CA GLY A 89 3.90 47.42 -7.89
C GLY A 89 2.73 47.00 -7.00
N MET A 90 2.19 45.79 -7.17
CA MET A 90 1.00 45.34 -6.42
C MET A 90 1.19 45.31 -4.90
N SER A 91 2.42 45.12 -4.42
CA SER A 91 2.73 45.20 -2.99
C SER A 91 2.41 46.58 -2.37
N GLN A 92 2.38 47.63 -3.19
CA GLN A 92 2.10 49.01 -2.79
C GLN A 92 0.61 49.35 -2.83
N ASN A 93 -0.24 48.45 -3.32
CA ASN A 93 -1.68 48.70 -3.39
C ASN A 93 -2.28 48.73 -1.96
N PRO A 94 -2.82 49.87 -1.50
CA PRO A 94 -3.30 50.01 -0.12
C PRO A 94 -4.54 49.17 0.18
N HIS A 95 -5.31 48.79 -0.85
CA HIS A 95 -6.54 47.99 -0.73
C HIS A 95 -6.28 46.49 -0.78
N LEU A 96 -5.09 46.09 -1.18
CA LEU A 96 -4.71 44.69 -1.21
C LEU A 96 -4.61 44.15 0.24
N PRO A 97 -5.30 43.05 0.58
CA PRO A 97 -5.15 42.41 1.88
C PRO A 97 -3.69 42.13 2.23
N GLN A 98 -3.34 42.24 3.51
CA GLN A 98 -1.95 42.10 3.97
C GLN A 98 -1.28 40.82 3.45
N LEU A 99 -2.03 39.71 3.43
CA LEU A 99 -1.59 38.44 2.85
C LEU A 99 -1.04 38.60 1.43
N PHE A 100 -1.78 39.26 0.54
CA PHE A 100 -1.37 39.43 -0.84
C PHE A 100 -0.26 40.47 -0.98
N ARG A 101 -0.24 41.53 -0.16
CA ARG A 101 0.89 42.46 -0.10
C ARG A 101 2.19 41.72 0.23
N ASP A 102 2.18 40.84 1.21
CA ASP A 102 3.33 40.01 1.60
C ASP A 102 3.71 38.98 0.53
N ILE A 103 2.78 38.62 -0.36
CA ILE A 103 3.03 37.75 -1.52
C ILE A 103 3.78 38.47 -2.61
N PHE A 104 3.32 39.66 -2.99
CA PHE A 104 3.97 40.48 -4.01
C PHE A 104 5.20 41.24 -3.48
N LYS A 105 5.37 41.30 -2.15
CA LYS A 105 6.60 41.80 -1.53
C LYS A 105 7.76 40.90 -1.97
N ASP A 106 8.73 41.50 -2.65
CA ASP A 106 9.89 40.86 -3.27
C ASP A 106 9.59 39.95 -4.48
N ALA A 107 8.36 39.98 -5.03
CA ALA A 107 8.06 39.25 -6.26
C ALA A 107 8.80 39.86 -7.46
N PHE A 108 9.46 39.01 -8.26
CA PHE A 108 10.15 39.44 -9.48
C PHE A 108 10.05 38.36 -10.57
N LEU A 109 10.29 38.77 -11.81
CA LEU A 109 10.38 37.87 -12.96
C LEU A 109 11.85 37.48 -13.20
N PRO A 110 12.24 36.20 -13.03
CA PRO A 110 13.64 35.77 -13.10
C PRO A 110 14.19 35.64 -14.53
N TYR A 111 13.40 35.95 -15.56
CA TYR A 111 13.79 35.85 -16.96
C TYR A 111 13.24 37.03 -17.79
N ARG A 112 13.83 37.27 -18.97
CA ARG A 112 13.51 38.42 -19.83
C ARG A 112 12.93 38.06 -21.21
N SER A 113 12.46 36.83 -21.42
CA SER A 113 11.90 36.40 -22.71
C SER A 113 10.40 36.73 -22.80
N PRO A 114 9.99 37.67 -23.68
CA PRO A 114 8.58 38.05 -23.84
C PRO A 114 7.69 36.91 -24.35
N GLU A 115 8.24 36.04 -25.21
CA GLU A 115 7.54 34.89 -25.78
C GLU A 115 7.28 33.83 -24.71
N THR A 116 8.31 33.55 -23.88
CA THR A 116 8.18 32.59 -22.76
C THR A 116 7.09 33.05 -21.80
N LEU A 117 7.11 34.34 -21.40
CA LEU A 117 6.08 34.87 -20.52
C LEU A 117 4.68 34.77 -21.16
N SER A 118 4.55 35.10 -22.43
CA SER A 118 3.26 35.04 -23.13
C SER A 118 2.71 33.61 -23.20
N MET A 119 3.57 32.62 -23.46
CA MET A 119 3.18 31.20 -23.42
C MET A 119 2.79 30.78 -22.00
N PHE A 120 3.59 31.16 -21.00
CA PHE A 120 3.34 30.86 -19.60
C PHE A 120 2.00 31.44 -19.11
N LEU A 121 1.78 32.74 -19.31
CA LEU A 121 0.54 33.42 -18.91
C LEU A 121 -0.69 32.86 -19.66
N LYS A 122 -0.53 32.38 -20.89
CA LYS A 122 -1.61 31.70 -21.62
C LYS A 122 -2.04 30.39 -20.96
N GLU A 123 -1.10 29.60 -20.42
CA GLU A 123 -1.44 28.41 -19.63
C GLU A 123 -2.18 28.80 -18.34
N ILE A 124 -1.69 29.83 -17.63
CA ILE A 124 -2.33 30.36 -16.41
C ILE A 124 -3.73 30.93 -16.72
N ASN A 125 -3.93 31.55 -17.89
CA ASN A 125 -5.23 32.07 -18.30
C ASN A 125 -6.29 30.97 -18.46
N GLY A 126 -5.88 29.71 -18.62
CA GLY A 126 -6.80 28.58 -18.73
C GLY A 126 -7.47 28.15 -17.42
N PHE A 127 -7.13 28.75 -16.27
CA PHE A 127 -7.73 28.46 -14.97
C PHE A 127 -8.85 29.46 -14.67
N ASN A 128 -10.04 29.04 -14.22
CA ASN A 128 -11.16 29.93 -13.89
C ASN A 128 -11.57 29.80 -12.42
N TYR A 129 -11.84 30.92 -11.76
CA TYR A 129 -12.25 30.97 -10.35
C TYR A 129 -13.65 30.41 -10.04
N ASP A 130 -14.57 30.35 -11.01
CA ASP A 130 -15.92 29.80 -10.79
C ASP A 130 -15.92 28.38 -10.20
N ASN A 131 -14.78 27.70 -10.29
CA ASN A 131 -14.50 26.49 -9.56
C ASN A 131 -13.33 26.69 -8.56
N SER A 132 -13.58 27.44 -7.48
CA SER A 132 -12.60 27.70 -6.41
C SER A 132 -11.96 26.42 -5.85
N GLU A 133 -12.70 25.32 -5.85
CA GLU A 133 -12.20 24.00 -5.47
C GLU A 133 -11.10 23.50 -6.43
N ASN A 134 -11.26 23.69 -7.73
CA ASN A 134 -10.23 23.34 -8.72
C ASN A 134 -8.96 24.15 -8.52
N LEU A 135 -9.07 25.42 -8.13
CA LEU A 135 -7.93 26.28 -7.86
C LEU A 135 -7.17 25.85 -6.60
N GLY A 136 -7.90 25.57 -5.51
CA GLY A 136 -7.31 25.00 -4.30
C GLY A 136 -6.62 23.66 -4.58
N ASN A 137 -7.27 22.79 -5.37
CA ASN A 137 -6.70 21.50 -5.78
C ASN A 137 -5.46 21.66 -6.70
N ALA A 138 -5.43 22.68 -7.56
CA ALA A 138 -4.29 23.02 -8.41
C ALA A 138 -3.07 23.44 -7.58
N PHE A 139 -3.29 24.32 -6.61
CA PHE A 139 -2.25 24.76 -5.68
C PHE A 139 -1.71 23.59 -4.84
N GLU A 140 -2.60 22.72 -4.36
CA GLU A 140 -2.26 21.49 -3.65
C GLU A 140 -1.36 20.54 -4.45
N TYR A 141 -1.57 20.46 -5.77
CA TYR A 141 -0.71 19.70 -6.68
C TYR A 141 0.63 20.38 -6.92
N LEU A 142 0.68 21.71 -7.08
CA LEU A 142 1.94 22.46 -7.17
C LEU A 142 2.82 22.23 -5.94
N LEU A 143 2.23 22.31 -4.75
CA LEU A 143 2.91 21.99 -3.50
C LEU A 143 3.42 20.53 -3.48
N SER A 144 2.75 19.60 -4.17
CA SER A 144 3.20 18.19 -4.27
C SER A 144 4.45 18.04 -5.13
N VAL A 145 4.56 18.86 -6.16
CA VAL A 145 5.70 18.89 -7.06
C VAL A 145 6.93 19.48 -6.36
N MET A 146 6.76 20.57 -5.60
CA MET A 146 7.85 21.13 -4.77
C MET A 146 8.39 20.11 -3.78
N ALA A 147 7.49 19.39 -3.10
CA ALA A 147 7.87 18.43 -2.09
C ALA A 147 8.68 17.26 -2.68
N ALA A 148 8.38 16.82 -3.91
CA ALA A 148 9.01 15.66 -4.54
C ALA A 148 10.52 15.84 -4.84
N GLN A 149 11.03 17.07 -4.82
CA GLN A 149 12.42 17.37 -5.18
C GLN A 149 13.37 17.53 -4.00
N GLY A 150 12.92 17.27 -2.77
CA GLY A 150 13.79 16.97 -1.63
C GLY A 150 14.55 18.14 -0.99
N ASP A 151 14.46 19.36 -1.54
CA ASP A 151 15.23 20.52 -1.06
C ASP A 151 14.57 21.33 0.07
N ALA A 152 13.28 21.12 0.35
CA ALA A 152 12.65 21.65 1.55
C ALA A 152 12.62 20.54 2.60
N GLY A 153 13.49 20.60 3.60
CA GLY A 153 13.60 19.66 4.73
C GLY A 153 12.36 19.62 5.65
N GLN A 154 11.16 19.66 5.09
CA GLN A 154 9.87 19.70 5.74
C GLN A 154 9.00 18.58 5.14
N PHE A 155 8.58 17.64 6.00
CA PHE A 155 7.88 16.43 5.60
C PHE A 155 6.43 16.72 5.22
N ARG A 156 6.01 16.42 3.99
CA ARG A 156 4.60 16.52 3.61
C ARG A 156 3.84 15.23 3.94
N THR A 157 2.66 15.36 4.51
CA THR A 157 1.76 14.23 4.79
C THR A 157 1.03 13.79 3.51
N PRO A 158 1.06 12.50 3.13
CA PRO A 158 0.28 12.00 2.00
C PRO A 158 -1.22 12.23 2.19
N ARG A 159 -1.92 12.66 1.14
CA ARG A 159 -3.33 13.08 1.20
C ARG A 159 -4.25 11.98 1.72
N HIS A 160 -4.09 10.75 1.26
CA HIS A 160 -4.91 9.61 1.71
C HIS A 160 -4.71 9.27 3.19
N ILE A 161 -3.56 9.62 3.78
CA ILE A 161 -3.32 9.48 5.22
C ILE A 161 -3.97 10.62 6.00
N ILE A 162 -3.91 11.86 5.49
CA ILE A 162 -4.65 12.99 6.06
C ILE A 162 -6.15 12.66 6.11
N ASP A 163 -6.72 12.26 4.97
CA ASP A 163 -8.15 12.01 4.85
C ASP A 163 -8.56 10.84 5.76
N PHE A 164 -7.77 9.77 5.85
CA PHE A 164 -7.99 8.68 6.80
C PHE A 164 -8.04 9.16 8.26
N ILE A 165 -7.11 10.03 8.68
CA ILE A 165 -7.09 10.58 10.03
C ILE A 165 -8.31 11.46 10.28
N VAL A 166 -8.64 12.36 9.33
CA VAL A 166 -9.81 13.25 9.41
C VAL A 166 -11.09 12.43 9.50
N ASP A 167 -11.22 11.35 8.73
CA ASP A 167 -12.38 10.46 8.77
C ASP A 167 -12.54 9.75 10.13
N VAL A 168 -11.43 9.31 10.74
CA VAL A 168 -11.45 8.68 12.07
C VAL A 168 -11.77 9.72 13.15
N VAL A 169 -11.16 10.90 13.08
CA VAL A 169 -11.36 11.99 14.06
C VAL A 169 -12.75 12.60 13.91
N ASN A 170 -13.27 12.75 12.69
CA ASN A 170 -14.61 13.23 12.36
C ASN A 170 -14.93 14.62 12.93
N PRO A 171 -14.22 15.70 12.53
CA PRO A 171 -14.48 17.07 13.00
C PRO A 171 -15.89 17.55 12.62
N GLN A 172 -16.50 18.40 13.46
CA GLN A 172 -17.88 18.91 13.29
C GLN A 172 -17.89 20.44 13.11
N LYS A 173 -18.99 20.98 12.56
CA LYS A 173 -19.09 22.40 12.14
C LYS A 173 -18.93 23.44 13.25
N ASP A 174 -19.33 23.12 14.47
CA ASP A 174 -19.34 24.04 15.62
C ASP A 174 -18.10 23.91 16.51
N GLU A 175 -17.14 23.06 16.13
CA GLU A 175 -15.95 22.74 16.92
C GLU A 175 -14.76 23.59 16.54
N THR A 176 -13.88 23.83 17.52
CA THR A 176 -12.57 24.48 17.35
C THR A 176 -11.52 23.47 16.91
N ILE A 177 -10.75 23.81 15.87
CA ILE A 177 -9.81 22.89 15.21
C ILE A 177 -8.42 23.52 15.16
N LEU A 178 -7.41 22.79 15.64
CA LEU A 178 -6.01 23.21 15.60
C LEU A 178 -5.12 22.20 14.85
N ASP A 179 -4.20 22.72 14.04
CA ASP A 179 -2.98 22.01 13.63
C ASP A 179 -1.74 22.79 14.11
N PRO A 180 -1.04 22.32 15.17
CA PRO A 180 0.07 23.04 15.79
C PRO A 180 1.40 22.92 15.02
N ALA A 181 1.40 22.26 13.87
CA ALA A 181 2.54 22.14 12.95
C ALA A 181 2.02 22.05 11.50
N CYS A 182 1.30 23.08 11.07
CA CYS A 182 0.36 22.96 9.97
C CYS A 182 1.00 22.83 8.58
N GLY A 183 2.26 23.24 8.41
CA GLY A 183 2.93 23.24 7.11
C GLY A 183 2.08 23.96 6.07
N THR A 184 1.60 23.23 5.07
CA THR A 184 0.73 23.77 4.02
C THR A 184 -0.77 23.79 4.38
N ALA A 185 -1.16 23.62 5.65
CA ALA A 185 -2.54 23.49 6.13
C ALA A 185 -3.31 22.27 5.60
N GLY A 186 -2.61 21.15 5.36
CA GLY A 186 -3.19 19.95 4.76
C GLY A 186 -4.35 19.33 5.57
N PHE A 187 -4.20 19.25 6.91
CA PHE A 187 -5.25 18.75 7.81
C PHE A 187 -6.43 19.70 7.90
N LEU A 188 -6.19 21.01 8.04
CA LEU A 188 -7.24 22.03 8.13
C LEU A 188 -8.15 22.02 6.89
N ILE A 189 -7.55 21.92 5.70
CA ILE A 189 -8.31 21.86 4.44
C ILE A 189 -9.12 20.56 4.33
N SER A 190 -8.53 19.42 4.71
CA SER A 190 -9.24 18.14 4.66
C SER A 190 -10.40 18.11 5.68
N ALA A 191 -10.21 18.66 6.88
CA ALA A 191 -11.27 18.82 7.88
C ALA A 191 -12.41 19.74 7.40
N TYR A 192 -12.08 20.85 6.73
CA TYR A 192 -13.09 21.71 6.10
C TYR A 192 -13.89 20.96 5.02
N LYS A 193 -13.20 20.24 4.12
CA LYS A 193 -13.86 19.44 3.07
C LYS A 193 -14.74 18.34 3.66
N HIS A 194 -14.28 17.70 4.75
CA HIS A 194 -15.04 16.71 5.50
C HIS A 194 -16.36 17.28 6.02
N ILE A 195 -16.31 18.41 6.74
CA ILE A 195 -17.51 19.05 7.29
C ILE A 195 -18.47 19.48 6.18
N ILE A 196 -17.97 20.05 5.07
CA ILE A 196 -18.81 20.43 3.93
C ILE A 196 -19.51 19.20 3.33
N ALA A 197 -18.79 18.08 3.16
CA ALA A 197 -19.34 16.84 2.61
C ALA A 197 -20.39 16.19 3.53
N ASP A 198 -20.28 16.35 4.84
CA ASP A 198 -21.29 15.86 5.79
C ASP A 198 -22.59 16.67 5.76
N HIS A 199 -22.57 17.88 5.21
CA HIS A 199 -23.71 18.80 5.12
C HIS A 199 -24.16 19.05 3.67
N ASP A 200 -23.82 18.18 2.72
CA ASP A 200 -24.19 18.37 1.30
C ASP A 200 -25.60 17.88 0.93
N GLY A 201 -26.31 17.25 1.87
CA GLY A 201 -27.62 16.65 1.67
C GLY A 201 -27.66 15.45 0.72
N LYS A 202 -26.49 14.88 0.34
CA LYS A 202 -26.37 13.85 -0.70
C LYS A 202 -25.62 12.61 -0.21
N ASP A 203 -25.99 11.46 -0.76
CA ASP A 203 -25.26 10.21 -0.55
C ASP A 203 -23.90 10.26 -1.26
N ASN A 204 -22.82 9.95 -0.54
CA ASN A 204 -21.46 9.96 -1.09
C ASN A 204 -21.23 8.93 -2.22
N ILE A 205 -22.07 7.90 -2.33
CA ILE A 205 -21.91 6.81 -3.29
C ILE A 205 -22.89 6.94 -4.46
N THR A 206 -24.14 7.31 -4.17
CA THR A 206 -25.24 7.32 -5.14
C THR A 206 -25.61 8.72 -5.63
N SER A 207 -25.06 9.78 -5.02
CA SER A 207 -25.40 11.20 -5.31
C SER A 207 -26.89 11.52 -5.18
N LYS A 208 -27.68 10.64 -4.55
CA LYS A 208 -29.11 10.82 -4.29
C LYS A 208 -29.32 11.61 -3.00
N PRO A 209 -30.46 12.31 -2.84
CA PRO A 209 -30.83 12.94 -1.57
C PRO A 209 -30.86 11.91 -0.44
N THR A 210 -30.31 12.23 0.72
CA THR A 210 -30.29 11.36 1.92
C THR A 210 -30.77 12.10 3.16
N ASN A 211 -30.81 11.39 4.30
CA ASN A 211 -30.98 11.96 5.63
C ASN A 211 -29.73 12.68 6.17
N LYS A 212 -28.70 12.97 5.35
CA LYS A 212 -27.59 13.84 5.75
C LYS A 212 -28.07 15.24 6.11
N GLU A 213 -27.27 15.96 6.89
CA GLU A 213 -27.58 17.32 7.31
C GLU A 213 -27.74 18.26 6.10
N LYS A 214 -28.60 19.28 6.26
CA LYS A 214 -28.87 20.25 5.20
C LYS A 214 -27.61 21.08 4.88
N PRO A 215 -27.48 21.60 3.65
CA PRO A 215 -26.46 22.58 3.28
C PRO A 215 -26.31 23.69 4.33
N LEU A 216 -25.06 23.92 4.76
CA LEU A 216 -24.73 24.99 5.69
C LEU A 216 -25.20 26.33 5.12
N THR A 217 -25.83 27.12 5.98
CA THR A 217 -26.12 28.52 5.66
C THR A 217 -24.81 29.32 5.51
N PRO A 218 -24.81 30.46 4.78
CA PRO A 218 -23.63 31.32 4.69
C PRO A 218 -23.06 31.73 6.05
N ASP A 219 -23.92 31.98 7.05
CA ASP A 219 -23.51 32.34 8.40
C ASP A 219 -22.88 31.17 9.15
N GLU A 220 -23.45 29.97 9.05
CA GLU A 220 -22.83 28.75 9.63
C GLU A 220 -21.47 28.47 9.00
N LYS A 221 -21.37 28.59 7.67
CA LYS A 221 -20.11 28.42 6.95
C LYS A 221 -19.08 29.44 7.43
N LYS A 222 -19.45 30.71 7.58
CA LYS A 222 -18.56 31.76 8.11
C LYS A 222 -18.10 31.47 9.54
N ARG A 223 -19.01 31.06 10.43
CA ARG A 223 -18.67 30.70 11.82
C ARG A 223 -17.72 29.51 11.87
N MET A 224 -18.05 28.43 11.15
CA MET A 224 -17.21 27.24 11.05
C MET A 224 -15.81 27.60 10.57
N MET A 225 -15.66 28.42 9.53
CA MET A 225 -14.35 28.78 8.98
C MET A 225 -13.48 29.60 9.95
N ASN A 226 -14.10 30.33 10.89
CA ASN A 226 -13.40 31.06 11.95
C ASN A 226 -12.86 30.15 13.06
N ASN A 227 -13.23 28.88 13.10
CA ASN A 227 -12.81 27.93 14.13
C ASN A 227 -11.51 27.18 13.80
N PHE A 228 -10.97 27.36 12.59
CA PHE A 228 -9.74 26.69 12.14
C PHE A 228 -8.52 27.54 12.48
N VAL A 229 -7.56 26.96 13.19
CA VAL A 229 -6.30 27.59 13.59
C VAL A 229 -5.12 26.71 13.19
N GLY A 230 -4.03 27.34 12.72
CA GLY A 230 -2.80 26.62 12.40
C GLY A 230 -1.55 27.38 12.85
N TYR A 231 -0.54 26.64 13.29
CA TYR A 231 0.77 27.18 13.69
C TYR A 231 1.88 26.60 12.82
N ASP A 232 2.80 27.45 12.39
CA ASP A 232 4.07 27.01 11.84
C ASP A 232 5.18 27.99 12.24
N ILE A 233 6.39 27.48 12.44
CA ILE A 233 7.55 28.31 12.80
C ILE A 233 8.18 28.99 11.56
N SER A 234 7.91 28.47 10.37
CA SER A 234 8.50 28.98 9.12
C SER A 234 7.62 30.07 8.50
N PRO A 235 8.13 31.30 8.31
CA PRO A 235 7.40 32.38 7.63
C PRO A 235 6.90 31.96 6.24
N ASP A 236 7.72 31.23 5.49
CA ASP A 236 7.37 30.69 4.17
C ASP A 236 6.15 29.75 4.24
N MET A 237 6.10 28.85 5.23
CA MET A 237 4.98 27.92 5.40
C MET A 237 3.72 28.61 5.88
N VAL A 238 3.83 29.61 6.76
CA VAL A 238 2.71 30.47 7.16
C VAL A 238 2.12 31.19 5.94
N LYS A 239 2.98 31.74 5.07
CA LYS A 239 2.55 32.38 3.82
C LYS A 239 1.84 31.39 2.90
N LEU A 240 2.43 30.23 2.63
CA LEU A 240 1.86 29.20 1.75
C LEU A 240 0.54 28.62 2.27
N SER A 241 0.43 28.36 3.57
CA SER A 241 -0.81 27.86 4.19
C SER A 241 -1.93 28.89 4.19
N ARG A 242 -1.63 30.18 4.45
CA ARG A 242 -2.62 31.26 4.33
C ARG A 242 -3.16 31.35 2.91
N VAL A 243 -2.30 31.29 1.89
CA VAL A 243 -2.73 31.21 0.48
C VAL A 243 -3.61 30.00 0.25
N ASN A 244 -3.16 28.82 0.70
CA ASN A 244 -3.89 27.57 0.47
C ASN A 244 -5.30 27.61 1.07
N MET A 245 -5.41 28.07 2.32
CA MET A 245 -6.69 28.26 3.02
C MET A 245 -7.55 29.30 2.29
N TYR A 246 -6.97 30.44 1.88
CA TYR A 246 -7.69 31.47 1.14
C TYR A 246 -8.29 30.93 -0.17
N LEU A 247 -7.51 30.17 -0.94
CA LEU A 247 -7.96 29.53 -2.18
C LEU A 247 -9.05 28.48 -1.95
N HIS A 248 -9.16 27.91 -0.75
CA HIS A 248 -10.25 27.04 -0.33
C HIS A 248 -11.45 27.80 0.28
N GLY A 249 -11.43 29.14 0.20
CA GLY A 249 -12.55 30.03 0.53
C GLY A 249 -12.38 30.81 1.83
N PHE A 250 -11.33 30.57 2.62
CA PHE A 250 -11.12 31.24 3.91
C PHE A 250 -10.75 32.70 3.71
N SER A 251 -11.69 33.61 3.95
CA SER A 251 -11.47 35.05 3.80
C SER A 251 -10.42 35.59 4.77
N GLU A 252 -10.37 35.06 5.99
CA GLU A 252 -9.41 35.43 7.02
C GLU A 252 -8.75 34.18 7.65
N PRO A 253 -7.78 33.55 6.95
CA PRO A 253 -7.13 32.35 7.46
C PRO A 253 -6.35 32.64 8.76
N LYS A 254 -6.72 31.97 9.86
CA LYS A 254 -6.05 32.10 11.16
C LYS A 254 -4.82 31.18 11.26
N ILE A 255 -3.81 31.48 10.44
CA ILE A 255 -2.49 30.84 10.54
C ILE A 255 -1.50 31.81 11.16
N TYR A 256 -0.75 31.34 12.17
CA TYR A 256 0.19 32.16 12.92
C TYR A 256 1.62 31.65 12.79
N GLU A 257 2.56 32.59 12.65
CA GLU A 257 3.99 32.31 12.82
C GLU A 257 4.26 32.13 14.31
N TYR A 258 4.43 30.89 14.75
CA TYR A 258 4.47 30.53 16.16
C TYR A 258 5.36 29.31 16.39
N ASP A 259 6.32 29.43 17.31
CA ASP A 259 7.09 28.29 17.81
C ASP A 259 6.31 27.61 18.95
N THR A 260 5.57 26.56 18.58
CA THR A 260 4.74 25.74 19.47
C THR A 260 5.47 25.25 20.72
N LEU A 261 6.79 25.07 20.67
CA LEU A 261 7.54 24.45 21.76
C LEU A 261 8.30 25.44 22.65
N SER A 262 8.59 26.64 22.15
CA SER A 262 9.40 27.63 22.88
C SER A 262 8.59 28.83 23.40
N SER A 263 7.44 29.16 22.78
CA SER A 263 6.60 30.28 23.21
C SER A 263 5.47 29.85 24.15
N GLU A 264 5.07 30.76 25.04
CA GLU A 264 3.93 30.59 25.96
C GLU A 264 2.72 31.45 25.57
N ASP A 265 2.82 32.29 24.53
CA ASP A 265 1.81 33.32 24.22
C ASP A 265 0.42 32.74 23.94
N ARG A 266 0.35 31.48 23.49
CA ARG A 266 -0.88 30.76 23.14
C ARG A 266 -1.12 29.52 24.00
N TRP A 267 -0.41 29.36 25.11
CA TRP A 267 -0.51 28.15 25.92
C TRP A 267 -1.90 27.96 26.56
N ASP A 268 -2.60 29.07 26.88
CA ASP A 268 -3.91 29.00 27.52
C ASP A 268 -5.07 28.80 26.53
N GLU A 269 -4.76 28.53 25.24
CA GLU A 269 -5.74 28.20 24.21
C GLU A 269 -5.99 26.68 24.16
N SER A 270 -7.25 26.26 24.06
CA SER A 270 -7.63 24.85 23.98
C SER A 270 -8.65 24.58 22.88
N TYR A 271 -8.64 23.36 22.34
CA TYR A 271 -9.36 23.02 21.12
C TYR A 271 -10.14 21.71 21.24
N ASP A 272 -11.26 21.61 20.52
CA ASP A 272 -12.08 20.40 20.48
C ASP A 272 -11.43 19.30 19.62
N VAL A 273 -10.73 19.71 18.56
CA VAL A 273 -10.09 18.81 17.60
C VAL A 273 -8.66 19.26 17.33
N ILE A 274 -7.71 18.33 17.46
CA ILE A 274 -6.33 18.54 17.03
C ILE A 274 -5.90 17.47 16.04
N MET A 275 -5.41 17.86 14.87
CA MET A 275 -4.90 16.93 13.86
C MET A 275 -3.57 17.43 13.33
N ALA A 276 -2.54 16.60 13.36
CA ALA A 276 -1.19 17.07 13.14
C ALA A 276 -0.26 16.00 12.57
N ASN A 277 0.75 16.44 11.83
CA ASN A 277 1.96 15.67 11.56
C ASN A 277 3.19 16.44 12.07
N PRO A 278 3.47 16.39 13.38
CA PRO A 278 4.60 17.13 13.93
C PRO A 278 5.96 16.67 13.38
N PRO A 279 7.01 17.51 13.43
CA PRO A 279 8.34 17.16 12.98
C PRO A 279 8.89 15.87 13.63
N PHE A 280 9.41 14.95 12.82
CA PHE A 280 9.92 13.64 13.28
C PHE A 280 11.29 13.68 13.96
N MET A 281 12.01 14.80 13.87
CA MET A 281 13.37 14.94 14.36
C MET A 281 13.57 16.30 15.01
N SER A 282 14.35 16.32 16.09
CA SER A 282 14.83 17.55 16.70
C SER A 282 16.08 18.07 15.97
N PRO A 283 16.30 19.40 15.92
CA PRO A 283 17.54 19.99 15.45
C PRO A 283 18.78 19.43 16.18
N LYS A 284 19.94 19.47 15.53
CA LYS A 284 21.22 19.12 16.18
C LYS A 284 21.45 20.06 17.37
N GLY A 285 21.47 19.51 18.59
CA GLY A 285 21.54 20.27 19.84
C GLY A 285 20.26 20.23 20.68
N GLY A 286 19.16 19.67 20.16
CA GLY A 286 17.86 19.65 20.82
C GLY A 286 17.14 20.99 20.71
N ILE A 287 15.99 21.10 21.37
CA ILE A 287 15.24 22.35 21.51
C ILE A 287 15.29 22.85 22.96
N ARG A 288 14.99 24.14 23.17
CA ARG A 288 14.87 24.75 24.49
C ARG A 288 13.40 25.07 24.76
N PRO A 289 12.62 24.11 25.28
CA PRO A 289 11.22 24.38 25.58
C PRO A 289 11.10 25.31 26.78
N HIS A 290 9.94 25.94 26.90
CA HIS A 290 9.53 26.62 28.13
C HIS A 290 9.14 25.58 29.21
N LYS A 291 8.76 26.03 30.42
CA LYS A 291 8.68 25.15 31.61
C LYS A 291 7.32 24.49 31.88
N ARG A 292 6.26 24.83 31.12
CA ARG A 292 4.89 24.38 31.42
C ARG A 292 4.56 22.96 30.94
N PHE A 293 5.43 22.33 30.17
CA PHE A 293 5.27 20.94 29.72
C PHE A 293 5.20 19.94 30.87
N SER A 294 4.25 19.00 30.78
CA SER A 294 4.08 17.89 31.71
C SER A 294 5.24 16.89 31.63
N VAL A 295 5.87 16.77 30.45
CA VAL A 295 7.07 15.94 30.25
C VAL A 295 8.30 16.81 30.03
N GLN A 296 9.26 16.71 30.96
CA GLN A 296 10.56 17.37 30.81
C GLN A 296 11.43 16.62 29.79
N ALA A 297 11.57 17.19 28.59
CA ALA A 297 12.32 16.63 27.47
C ALA A 297 13.02 17.72 26.65
N ASN A 298 14.00 17.34 25.82
CA ASN A 298 14.63 18.20 24.82
C ASN A 298 14.37 17.71 23.38
N ARG A 299 13.41 16.79 23.24
CA ARG A 299 13.03 16.12 22.00
C ARG A 299 11.71 16.70 21.52
N SER A 300 11.73 17.37 20.37
CA SER A 300 10.56 18.01 19.75
C SER A 300 9.41 17.03 19.57
N GLU A 301 9.67 15.80 19.12
CA GLU A 301 8.63 14.80 18.91
C GLU A 301 7.91 14.38 20.20
N VAL A 302 8.58 14.46 21.36
CA VAL A 302 7.95 14.16 22.66
C VAL A 302 7.08 15.33 23.10
N LEU A 303 7.62 16.55 22.99
CA LEU A 303 6.97 17.77 23.46
C LEU A 303 5.76 18.16 22.61
N PHE A 304 5.76 17.90 21.31
CA PHE A 304 4.56 18.09 20.48
C PHE A 304 3.40 17.18 20.92
N VAL A 305 3.68 15.92 21.27
CA VAL A 305 2.61 15.02 21.74
C VAL A 305 2.08 15.47 23.10
N ASP A 306 2.97 15.92 23.99
CA ASP A 306 2.62 16.51 25.29
C ASP A 306 1.76 17.78 25.12
N TYR A 307 2.19 18.72 24.25
CA TYR A 307 1.42 19.91 23.88
C TYR A 307 -0.01 19.54 23.45
N ILE A 308 -0.14 18.58 22.53
CA ILE A 308 -1.44 18.20 21.98
C ILE A 308 -2.35 17.61 23.07
N LEU A 309 -1.83 16.82 24.00
CA LEU A 309 -2.62 16.32 25.13
C LEU A 309 -3.13 17.46 26.02
N GLU A 310 -2.26 18.41 26.36
CA GLU A 310 -2.59 19.54 27.24
C GLU A 310 -3.61 20.52 26.61
N HIS A 311 -3.57 20.70 25.29
CA HIS A 311 -4.40 21.69 24.58
C HIS A 311 -5.73 21.10 24.06
N LEU A 312 -6.05 19.85 24.39
CA LEU A 312 -7.35 19.26 24.10
C LEU A 312 -8.38 19.63 25.17
N ASN A 313 -9.55 20.09 24.73
CA ASN A 313 -10.71 20.27 25.59
C ASN A 313 -11.10 18.96 26.31
N GLN A 314 -11.92 19.05 27.36
CA GLN A 314 -12.34 17.88 28.15
C GLN A 314 -13.04 16.78 27.32
N LYS A 315 -13.73 17.18 26.25
CA LYS A 315 -14.36 16.29 25.25
C LYS A 315 -13.60 16.22 23.94
N GLY A 316 -12.38 16.75 23.94
CA GLY A 316 -11.54 16.89 22.77
C GLY A 316 -11.01 15.55 22.28
N ARG A 317 -10.66 15.54 21.01
CA ARG A 317 -10.11 14.38 20.30
C ARG A 317 -9.03 14.79 19.34
N ALA A 318 -8.11 13.87 19.06
CA ALA A 318 -7.01 14.15 18.17
C ALA A 318 -6.60 12.94 17.33
N GLY A 319 -5.97 13.22 16.20
CA GLY A 319 -5.32 12.23 15.35
C GLY A 319 -3.99 12.76 14.88
N ILE A 320 -2.90 12.17 15.38
CA ILE A 320 -1.54 12.71 15.14
C ILE A 320 -0.61 11.62 14.63
N ILE A 321 0.29 12.00 13.73
CA ILE A 321 1.34 11.12 13.23
C ILE A 321 2.58 11.28 14.11
N VAL A 322 3.16 10.17 14.55
CA VAL A 322 4.38 10.15 15.38
C VAL A 322 5.44 9.23 14.77
N PRO A 323 6.74 9.52 14.97
CA PRO A 323 7.80 8.58 14.61
C PRO A 323 7.77 7.36 15.55
N GLU A 324 8.30 6.23 15.07
CA GLU A 324 8.36 4.98 15.86
C GLU A 324 9.04 5.12 17.23
N GLY A 325 9.89 6.15 17.38
CA GLY A 325 10.53 6.46 18.65
C GLY A 325 9.53 6.67 19.81
N ILE A 326 8.41 7.35 19.55
CA ILE A 326 7.34 7.58 20.53
C ILE A 326 6.74 6.26 21.00
N ILE A 327 6.67 5.25 20.11
CA ILE A 327 6.04 3.96 20.36
C ILE A 327 6.83 3.09 21.35
N PHE A 328 8.17 3.08 21.29
CA PHE A 328 8.96 2.10 22.05
C PHE A 328 10.27 2.59 22.69
N GLN A 329 10.75 3.82 22.44
CA GLN A 329 12.05 4.24 22.98
C GLN A 329 12.10 4.17 24.50
N SER A 330 13.23 3.71 25.04
CA SER A 330 13.40 3.37 26.45
C SER A 330 13.80 4.54 27.35
N ALA A 331 14.11 5.71 26.78
CA ALA A 331 14.45 6.91 27.54
C ALA A 331 13.25 7.38 28.40
N ASN A 332 13.54 7.95 29.57
CA ASN A 332 12.53 8.22 30.60
C ASN A 332 11.43 9.17 30.12
N ALA A 333 11.76 10.23 29.36
CA ALA A 333 10.77 11.15 28.81
C ALA A 333 9.75 10.42 27.91
N TYR A 334 10.20 9.49 27.05
CA TYR A 334 9.31 8.71 26.19
C TYR A 334 8.43 7.74 26.98
N LYS A 335 8.99 7.10 28.03
CA LYS A 335 8.20 6.23 28.93
C LYS A 335 7.14 7.04 29.68
N LYS A 336 7.52 8.21 30.20
CA LYS A 336 6.61 9.10 30.94
C LYS A 336 5.50 9.63 30.04
N LEU A 337 5.85 10.05 28.82
CA LEU A 337 4.86 10.41 27.81
C LEU A 337 3.90 9.24 27.55
N ARG A 338 4.38 8.03 27.25
CA ARG A 338 3.50 6.88 27.01
C ARG A 338 2.63 6.52 28.20
N GLN A 339 3.13 6.66 29.43
CA GLN A 339 2.32 6.54 30.63
C GLN A 339 1.15 7.52 30.58
N LEU A 340 1.42 8.81 30.35
CA LEU A 340 0.39 9.84 30.20
C LEU A 340 -0.58 9.50 29.06
N LEU A 341 -0.12 9.04 27.89
CA LEU A 341 -1.01 8.66 26.78
C LEU A 341 -2.01 7.56 27.19
N ILE A 342 -1.55 6.57 27.94
CA ILE A 342 -2.38 5.42 28.35
C ILE A 342 -3.39 5.83 29.42
N GLU A 343 -2.97 6.68 30.35
CA GLU A 343 -3.80 7.21 31.42
C GLU A 343 -4.83 8.20 30.83
N ASP A 344 -4.37 9.09 29.96
CA ASP A 344 -5.09 10.26 29.45
C ASP A 344 -5.07 10.30 27.90
N GLY A 345 -6.27 10.17 27.32
CA GLY A 345 -6.54 10.50 25.92
C GLY A 345 -6.47 9.34 24.91
N LEU A 346 -5.49 8.42 24.99
CA LEU A 346 -5.28 7.42 23.92
C LEU A 346 -6.34 6.29 23.93
N PHE A 347 -7.01 6.07 22.78
CA PHE A 347 -7.90 4.91 22.61
C PHE A 347 -7.46 3.95 21.50
N ALA A 348 -6.67 4.42 20.52
CA ALA A 348 -6.17 3.57 19.44
C ALA A 348 -4.78 4.00 18.90
N VAL A 349 -4.04 3.01 18.39
CA VAL A 349 -2.74 3.19 17.74
C VAL A 349 -2.75 2.46 16.39
N VAL A 350 -2.44 3.18 15.32
CA VAL A 350 -2.31 2.60 13.97
C VAL A 350 -0.84 2.61 13.55
N SER A 351 -0.23 1.43 13.43
CA SER A 351 1.12 1.29 12.88
C SER A 351 1.07 1.37 11.36
N LEU A 352 1.86 2.26 10.75
CA LEU A 352 2.01 2.37 9.30
C LEU A 352 3.26 1.61 8.83
N PRO A 353 3.29 1.13 7.56
CA PRO A 353 4.48 0.52 7.01
C PRO A 353 5.58 1.58 6.76
N ALA A 354 6.85 1.15 6.82
CA ALA A 354 7.95 2.03 6.45
C ALA A 354 7.86 2.41 4.97
N GLY A 355 8.07 3.69 4.64
CA GLY A 355 8.01 4.20 3.28
C GLY A 355 6.68 4.82 2.85
N VAL A 356 5.68 4.90 3.74
CA VAL A 356 4.44 5.67 3.48
C VAL A 356 4.74 7.13 3.13
N PHE A 357 5.77 7.69 3.76
CA PHE A 357 6.21 9.08 3.59
C PHE A 357 7.34 9.23 2.55
N ASN A 358 7.63 8.20 1.75
CA ASN A 358 8.58 8.35 0.65
C ASN A 358 8.04 9.30 -0.43
N PRO A 359 8.91 10.02 -1.18
CA PRO A 359 10.36 10.06 -1.03
C PRO A 359 10.86 10.97 0.12
N TYR A 360 9.96 11.65 0.85
CA TYR A 360 10.31 12.63 1.88
C TYR A 360 11.03 12.00 3.07
N SER A 361 10.57 10.84 3.53
CA SER A 361 11.14 10.12 4.66
C SER A 361 10.92 8.62 4.58
N GLY A 362 11.99 7.87 4.82
CA GLY A 362 11.93 6.42 5.04
C GLY A 362 11.59 6.03 6.48
N VAL A 363 11.40 7.01 7.38
CA VAL A 363 11.06 6.78 8.78
C VAL A 363 9.73 6.03 8.88
N LYS A 364 9.70 4.97 9.68
CA LYS A 364 8.47 4.28 10.04
C LYS A 364 7.70 5.13 11.07
N THR A 365 6.41 5.31 10.82
CA THR A 365 5.54 6.16 11.63
C THR A 365 4.32 5.39 12.12
N SER A 366 3.61 5.99 13.06
CA SER A 366 2.33 5.48 13.56
C SER A 366 1.38 6.65 13.76
N ILE A 367 0.09 6.37 13.79
CA ILE A 367 -0.95 7.36 14.10
C ILE A 367 -1.46 7.05 15.52
N LEU A 368 -1.49 8.06 16.37
CA LEU A 368 -2.12 8.01 17.69
C LEU A 368 -3.49 8.69 17.60
N PHE A 369 -4.53 7.99 18.04
CA PHE A 369 -5.88 8.53 18.11
C PHE A 369 -6.31 8.74 19.56
N PHE A 370 -6.70 9.97 19.85
CA PHE A 370 -7.13 10.43 21.16
C PHE A 370 -8.61 10.74 21.17
N ASP A 371 -9.26 10.44 22.28
CA ASP A 371 -10.61 10.87 22.60
C ASP A 371 -10.74 10.87 24.13
N ASN A 372 -10.78 12.06 24.72
CA ASN A 372 -10.72 12.23 26.17
C ASN A 372 -11.92 11.62 26.90
N GLN A 373 -13.07 11.44 26.22
CA GLN A 373 -14.22 10.75 26.80
C GLN A 373 -14.04 9.24 26.73
N ILE A 374 -13.66 8.71 25.56
CA ILE A 374 -13.50 7.27 25.37
C ILE A 374 -12.33 6.73 26.20
N ALA A 375 -11.23 7.46 26.29
CA ALA A 375 -10.05 7.05 27.06
C ALA A 375 -10.37 6.78 28.54
N LYS A 376 -11.32 7.53 29.12
CA LYS A 376 -11.79 7.33 30.50
C LYS A 376 -12.72 6.13 30.66
N LEU A 377 -13.43 5.76 29.59
CA LEU A 377 -14.38 4.64 29.58
C LEU A 377 -13.70 3.30 29.22
N THR A 378 -12.72 3.32 28.33
CA THR A 378 -12.08 2.10 27.84
C THR A 378 -10.99 1.59 28.78
N LYS A 379 -11.01 0.27 29.03
CA LYS A 379 -9.92 -0.46 29.71
C LYS A 379 -8.85 -0.96 28.74
N ASN A 380 -9.08 -0.80 27.44
CA ASN A 380 -8.23 -1.34 26.38
C ASN A 380 -7.81 -0.26 25.39
N ILE A 381 -6.69 -0.51 24.72
CA ILE A 381 -6.22 0.27 23.57
C ILE A 381 -6.33 -0.63 22.33
N LEU A 382 -6.95 -0.10 21.28
CA LEU A 382 -7.06 -0.77 19.99
C LEU A 382 -5.80 -0.53 19.17
N PHE A 383 -5.08 -1.59 18.81
CA PHE A 383 -3.96 -1.54 17.89
C PHE A 383 -4.40 -2.01 16.51
N VAL A 384 -4.00 -1.28 15.48
CA VAL A 384 -4.21 -1.64 14.07
C VAL A 384 -2.85 -1.58 13.37
N LYS A 385 -2.51 -2.58 12.55
CA LYS A 385 -1.28 -2.58 11.77
C LYS A 385 -1.61 -2.57 10.28
N ILE A 386 -1.26 -1.48 9.64
CA ILE A 386 -1.30 -1.36 8.18
C ILE A 386 0.01 -1.91 7.63
N THR A 387 -0.11 -2.74 6.60
CA THR A 387 0.98 -3.29 5.80
C THR A 387 0.90 -2.81 4.35
N ASP A 388 -0.31 -2.53 3.87
CA ASP A 388 -0.58 -1.94 2.55
C ASP A 388 -1.50 -0.73 2.68
N ASP A 389 -1.00 0.44 2.27
CA ASP A 389 -1.74 1.70 2.30
C ASP A 389 -2.34 2.08 0.93
N GLY A 390 -2.34 1.15 -0.03
CA GLY A 390 -2.86 1.33 -1.39
C GLY A 390 -1.82 1.87 -2.39
N PHE A 391 -0.56 2.02 -1.95
CA PHE A 391 0.54 2.54 -2.76
C PHE A 391 1.79 1.69 -2.56
N ASN A 392 2.62 1.56 -3.59
CA ASN A 392 3.91 0.90 -3.39
C ASN A 392 4.77 1.70 -2.38
N LEU A 393 5.60 1.03 -1.58
CA LEU A 393 6.41 1.68 -0.54
C LEU A 393 7.76 2.20 -1.06
N GLY A 394 7.96 2.20 -2.39
CA GLY A 394 9.16 2.73 -3.03
C GLY A 394 9.13 4.25 -3.16
N ALA A 395 10.25 4.85 -3.57
CA ALA A 395 10.41 6.30 -3.72
C ALA A 395 9.35 6.98 -4.62
N GLN A 396 8.81 6.24 -5.59
CA GLN A 396 7.85 6.78 -6.56
C GLN A 396 6.39 6.71 -6.11
N ARG A 397 6.07 6.03 -4.99
CA ARG A 397 4.70 5.91 -4.42
C ARG A 397 3.61 5.77 -5.49
N ARG A 398 3.75 4.82 -6.41
CA ARG A 398 2.77 4.51 -7.44
C ARG A 398 1.56 3.84 -6.79
N LYS A 399 0.36 4.36 -7.09
CA LYS A 399 -0.91 3.77 -6.65
C LYS A 399 -1.01 2.33 -7.15
N LEU A 400 -1.43 1.42 -6.26
CA LEU A 400 -1.66 0.02 -6.57
C LEU A 400 -3.09 -0.19 -7.10
N ASN A 401 -3.37 -1.37 -7.66
CA ASN A 401 -4.72 -1.76 -8.11
C ASN A 401 -5.61 -2.24 -6.93
N THR A 402 -5.30 -1.82 -5.72
CA THR A 402 -6.00 -2.12 -4.47
C THR A 402 -6.13 -0.84 -3.67
N ASP A 403 -7.22 -0.70 -2.90
CA ASP A 403 -7.42 0.42 -1.98
C ASP A 403 -6.66 0.22 -0.65
N GLY A 404 -5.90 -0.87 -0.53
CA GLY A 404 -5.11 -1.21 0.65
C GLY A 404 -5.99 -1.56 1.86
N GLU A 405 -5.41 -1.44 3.05
CA GLU A 405 -6.04 -1.83 4.32
C GLU A 405 -6.66 -0.64 5.07
N LEU A 406 -6.42 0.60 4.63
CA LEU A 406 -6.97 1.81 5.26
C LEU A 406 -8.50 1.83 5.32
N PRO A 407 -9.27 1.43 4.28
CA PRO A 407 -10.73 1.41 4.37
C PRO A 407 -11.25 0.44 5.45
N ILE A 408 -10.61 -0.72 5.57
CA ILE A 408 -10.95 -1.73 6.59
C ILE A 408 -10.62 -1.18 7.98
N ALA A 409 -9.41 -0.62 8.15
CA ALA A 409 -9.00 0.00 9.41
C ALA A 409 -9.93 1.14 9.84
N LEU A 410 -10.38 1.96 8.89
CA LEU A 410 -11.31 3.05 9.13
C LEU A 410 -12.63 2.54 9.70
N GLN A 411 -13.19 1.49 9.10
CA GLN A 411 -14.44 0.89 9.57
C GLN A 411 -14.30 0.34 10.99
N ILE A 412 -13.17 -0.31 11.30
CA ILE A 412 -12.90 -0.86 12.64
C ILE A 412 -12.82 0.27 13.66
N LEU A 413 -12.04 1.32 13.38
CA LEU A 413 -11.87 2.47 14.27
C LEU A 413 -13.19 3.20 14.52
N LYS A 414 -13.99 3.46 13.46
CA LYS A 414 -15.32 4.06 13.59
C LYS A 414 -16.25 3.18 14.43
N THR A 415 -16.28 1.87 14.18
CA THR A 415 -17.12 0.93 14.93
C THR A 415 -16.74 0.89 16.41
N TYR A 416 -15.43 0.83 16.71
CA TYR A 416 -14.93 0.83 18.09
C TYR A 416 -15.33 2.11 18.82
N ARG A 417 -15.12 3.26 18.18
CA ARG A 417 -15.47 4.58 18.73
C ARG A 417 -16.98 4.73 18.97
N GLU A 418 -17.80 4.43 17.96
CA GLU A 418 -19.25 4.50 18.05
C GLU A 418 -19.83 3.54 19.11
N GLY A 419 -19.17 2.41 19.34
CA GLY A 419 -19.56 1.47 20.39
C GLY A 419 -19.61 2.15 21.76
N PHE A 420 -18.63 3.00 22.08
CA PHE A 420 -18.63 3.76 23.34
C PHE A 420 -19.74 4.81 23.39
N ASN A 421 -19.99 5.51 22.28
CA ASN A 421 -21.11 6.47 22.19
C ASN A 421 -22.48 5.78 22.39
N LYS A 422 -22.59 4.50 22.02
CA LYS A 422 -23.80 3.66 22.17
C LYS A 422 -23.84 2.86 23.49
N GLY A 423 -22.87 3.04 24.38
CA GLY A 423 -22.79 2.32 25.67
C GLY A 423 -22.45 0.82 25.57
N ILE A 424 -21.97 0.35 24.41
CA ILE A 424 -21.60 -1.05 24.15
C ILE A 424 -20.10 -1.24 23.84
N GLY A 425 -19.30 -0.17 23.95
CA GLY A 425 -17.88 -0.16 23.55
C GLY A 425 -17.01 -1.15 24.33
N GLU A 426 -17.27 -1.38 25.62
CA GLU A 426 -16.56 -2.42 26.40
C GLU A 426 -16.84 -3.84 25.88
N LYS A 427 -17.97 -4.06 25.17
CA LYS A 427 -18.33 -5.35 24.56
C LYS A 427 -17.77 -5.50 23.14
N PHE A 428 -17.01 -4.52 22.64
CA PHE A 428 -16.39 -4.60 21.33
C PHE A 428 -15.52 -5.85 21.23
N LYS A 429 -15.72 -6.61 20.16
CA LYS A 429 -14.93 -7.80 19.84
C LYS A 429 -14.39 -7.65 18.43
N ILE A 430 -13.11 -7.96 18.28
CA ILE A 430 -12.48 -8.07 16.98
C ILE A 430 -13.01 -9.33 16.29
N ASP A 431 -13.39 -9.21 15.03
CA ASP A 431 -13.68 -10.37 14.18
C ASP A 431 -12.40 -11.18 14.00
N LYS A 432 -12.45 -12.50 14.24
CA LYS A 432 -11.29 -13.39 14.11
C LYS A 432 -10.61 -13.28 12.75
N SER A 433 -11.36 -12.98 11.69
CA SER A 433 -10.80 -12.79 10.34
C SER A 433 -9.88 -11.57 10.23
N LEU A 434 -9.92 -10.65 11.21
CA LEU A 434 -9.14 -9.41 11.27
C LEU A 434 -8.01 -9.45 12.32
N ASP A 435 -7.74 -10.62 12.93
CA ASP A 435 -6.65 -10.81 13.91
C ASP A 435 -5.24 -10.58 13.32
N TYR A 436 -5.11 -10.63 11.99
CA TYR A 436 -3.86 -10.29 11.30
C TYR A 436 -3.59 -8.78 11.30
N LEU A 437 -4.65 -7.97 11.36
CA LEU A 437 -4.63 -6.51 11.25
C LEU A 437 -4.78 -5.83 12.61
N THR A 438 -5.48 -6.44 13.57
CA THR A 438 -5.93 -5.74 14.80
C THR A 438 -5.74 -6.51 16.09
N TRP A 439 -5.54 -5.77 17.19
CA TRP A 439 -5.40 -6.32 18.55
C TRP A 439 -6.03 -5.38 19.58
N LEU A 440 -6.68 -5.95 20.58
CA LEU A 440 -7.23 -5.19 21.70
C LEU A 440 -6.42 -5.54 22.96
N VAL A 441 -5.72 -4.55 23.53
CA VAL A 441 -4.78 -4.80 24.64
C VAL A 441 -5.19 -3.98 25.85
N SER A 442 -5.30 -4.61 27.03
CA SER A 442 -5.65 -3.88 28.25
C SER A 442 -4.55 -2.90 28.68
N LYS A 443 -4.97 -1.73 29.18
CA LYS A 443 -4.06 -0.70 29.72
C LYS A 443 -3.14 -1.28 30.81
N GLU A 444 -3.69 -2.15 31.67
CA GLU A 444 -2.93 -2.87 32.70
C GLU A 444 -1.82 -3.76 32.11
N LYS A 445 -2.11 -4.49 31.02
CA LYS A 445 -1.12 -5.34 30.34
C LYS A 445 0.01 -4.51 29.72
N ILE A 446 -0.30 -3.32 29.23
CA ILE A 446 0.72 -2.39 28.71
C ILE A 446 1.57 -1.82 29.85
N ALA A 447 0.96 -1.45 30.97
CA ALA A 447 1.65 -0.90 32.14
C ALA A 447 2.60 -1.89 32.82
N LYS A 448 2.30 -3.20 32.78
CA LYS A 448 3.11 -4.26 33.46
C LYS A 448 4.59 -4.29 33.10
N SER A 449 4.97 -3.88 31.89
CA SER A 449 6.38 -3.85 31.49
C SER A 449 7.16 -2.63 32.01
N GLY A 450 6.47 -1.62 32.56
CA GLY A 450 7.04 -0.35 33.03
C GLY A 450 7.62 0.56 31.93
N ASP A 451 7.75 0.06 30.71
CA ASP A 451 8.16 0.84 29.53
C ASP A 451 6.97 1.41 28.74
N TYR A 452 5.74 0.99 29.08
CA TYR A 452 4.48 1.42 28.48
C TYR A 452 4.47 1.31 26.94
N ASN A 453 5.16 0.31 26.39
CA ASN A 453 5.40 0.19 24.95
C ASN A 453 4.08 0.10 24.15
N LEU A 454 3.95 0.86 23.07
CA LEU A 454 2.74 0.89 22.23
C LEU A 454 2.90 0.05 20.94
N SER A 455 3.77 -0.96 20.95
CA SER A 455 3.92 -1.91 19.83
C SER A 455 2.90 -3.04 19.97
N GLY A 456 1.76 -2.95 19.29
CA GLY A 456 0.65 -3.91 19.41
C GLY A 456 1.06 -5.39 19.22
N GLU A 457 1.98 -5.66 18.30
CA GLU A 457 2.48 -7.02 18.00
C GLU A 457 3.13 -7.72 19.22
N ARG A 458 3.74 -6.94 20.13
CA ARG A 458 4.35 -7.47 21.36
C ARG A 458 3.31 -8.16 22.24
N TYR A 459 2.07 -7.68 22.22
CA TYR A 459 1.00 -8.16 23.07
C TYR A 459 0.18 -9.28 22.43
N LYS A 460 0.22 -9.40 21.10
CA LYS A 460 -0.31 -10.56 20.36
C LYS A 460 0.37 -11.83 20.85
N ALA A 461 1.71 -11.83 20.96
CA ALA A 461 2.46 -12.95 21.51
C ALA A 461 1.91 -13.35 22.89
N ILE A 462 1.72 -12.40 23.81
CA ILE A 462 1.32 -12.70 25.19
C ILE A 462 -0.13 -13.23 25.31
N GLU A 463 -1.06 -12.80 24.44
CA GLU A 463 -2.46 -13.25 24.49
C GLU A 463 -2.69 -14.61 23.82
N THR A 464 -1.97 -14.91 22.74
CA THR A 464 -1.98 -16.23 22.11
C THR A 464 -1.51 -17.30 23.08
N TYR A 465 -0.66 -16.98 24.08
CA TYR A 465 -0.11 -17.94 25.04
C TYR A 465 -0.88 -18.04 26.37
N GLY A 466 -1.72 -17.05 26.72
CA GLY A 466 -2.48 -17.03 27.99
C GLY A 466 -3.73 -17.93 28.00
N LYS A 467 -4.20 -18.37 26.83
CA LYS A 467 -5.33 -19.32 26.67
C LYS A 467 -4.89 -20.69 26.14
N GLN A 468 -3.58 -20.99 26.16
CA GLN A 468 -3.07 -22.22 25.58
C GLN A 468 -3.42 -23.43 26.44
N LYS A 469 -3.84 -24.49 25.76
CA LYS A 469 -4.13 -25.79 26.36
C LYS A 469 -2.88 -26.42 26.99
N TRP A 470 -1.69 -26.01 26.54
CA TRP A 470 -0.41 -26.57 26.94
C TRP A 470 0.57 -25.50 27.44
N PRO A 471 1.52 -25.86 28.33
CA PRO A 471 2.54 -24.93 28.82
C PRO A 471 3.38 -24.40 27.66
N VAL A 472 3.68 -23.11 27.71
CA VAL A 472 4.45 -22.44 26.66
C VAL A 472 5.91 -22.40 27.05
N VAL A 473 6.77 -22.89 26.17
CA VAL A 473 8.22 -22.98 26.38
C VAL A 473 8.96 -22.15 25.35
N LYS A 474 10.22 -21.79 25.64
CA LYS A 474 11.13 -21.23 24.64
C LYS A 474 11.83 -22.35 23.89
N LEU A 475 12.24 -22.06 22.65
CA LEU A 475 13.03 -23.00 21.86
C LEU A 475 14.31 -23.45 22.59
N ARG A 476 14.98 -22.55 23.32
CA ARG A 476 16.16 -22.89 24.13
C ARG A 476 15.91 -23.99 25.17
N ASP A 477 14.68 -24.18 25.65
CA ASP A 477 14.36 -25.09 26.76
C ASP A 477 14.27 -26.56 26.30
N VAL A 478 14.17 -26.78 24.98
CA VAL A 478 14.03 -28.10 24.33
C VAL A 478 15.16 -28.42 23.34
N VAL A 479 16.09 -27.48 23.10
CA VAL A 479 17.21 -27.65 22.16
C VAL A 479 18.48 -27.99 22.90
N ILE A 480 19.13 -29.09 22.50
CA ILE A 480 20.45 -29.51 22.99
C ILE A 480 21.55 -28.70 22.29
N ASP A 481 21.43 -28.57 20.96
CA ASP A 481 22.45 -27.88 20.16
C ASP A 481 21.83 -27.18 18.96
N MET A 482 22.33 -25.98 18.68
CA MET A 482 21.96 -25.21 17.50
C MET A 482 23.05 -24.19 17.18
N LYS A 483 23.52 -24.25 15.94
CA LYS A 483 24.56 -23.37 15.40
C LYS A 483 24.33 -23.14 13.91
N ASP A 484 24.84 -22.03 13.40
CA ASP A 484 24.94 -21.82 11.97
C ASP A 484 25.95 -22.76 11.30
N GLY A 485 25.73 -23.03 10.03
CA GLY A 485 26.59 -23.87 9.20
C GLY A 485 27.89 -23.19 8.78
N GLY A 486 28.59 -23.83 7.84
CA GLY A 486 29.85 -23.32 7.31
C GLY A 486 29.99 -23.57 5.82
N THR A 487 30.80 -22.72 5.20
CA THR A 487 31.12 -22.80 3.76
C THR A 487 32.63 -23.00 3.62
N PRO A 488 33.10 -24.20 3.23
CA PRO A 488 34.50 -24.41 2.86
C PRO A 488 34.91 -23.52 1.69
N SER A 489 36.19 -23.13 1.63
CA SER A 489 36.70 -22.31 0.53
C SER A 489 36.58 -23.04 -0.80
N ARG A 490 35.92 -22.41 -1.79
CA ARG A 490 35.82 -22.95 -3.16
C ARG A 490 37.14 -22.87 -3.94
N GLN A 491 38.18 -22.24 -3.39
CA GLN A 491 39.53 -22.25 -3.98
C GLN A 491 40.23 -23.61 -3.84
N HIS A 492 39.70 -24.50 -3.00
CA HIS A 492 40.21 -25.85 -2.76
C HIS A 492 39.17 -26.90 -3.23
N PRO A 493 39.19 -27.30 -4.52
CA PRO A 493 38.26 -28.29 -5.05
C PRO A 493 38.25 -29.62 -4.29
N GLU A 494 39.39 -30.00 -3.69
CA GLU A 494 39.58 -31.20 -2.87
C GLU A 494 38.72 -31.22 -1.58
N TYR A 495 38.08 -30.11 -1.21
CA TYR A 495 37.16 -30.04 -0.08
C TYR A 495 35.78 -30.62 -0.39
N PHE A 496 35.45 -30.82 -1.67
CA PHE A 496 34.13 -31.22 -2.15
C PHE A 496 34.15 -32.62 -2.76
N GLY A 497 32.99 -33.27 -2.85
CA GLY A 497 32.85 -34.59 -3.49
C GLY A 497 33.14 -35.80 -2.59
N GLY A 498 33.19 -35.60 -1.26
CA GLY A 498 33.37 -36.70 -0.29
C GLY A 498 32.06 -37.36 0.14
N GLN A 499 32.10 -38.04 1.30
CA GLN A 499 30.95 -38.78 1.84
C GLN A 499 30.02 -37.94 2.74
N VAL A 500 30.45 -36.74 3.16
CA VAL A 500 29.67 -35.89 4.07
C VAL A 500 28.64 -35.10 3.27
N LYS A 501 27.36 -35.39 3.45
CA LYS A 501 26.27 -34.62 2.83
C LYS A 501 26.33 -33.16 3.27
N TRP A 502 26.24 -32.21 2.35
CA TRP A 502 26.31 -30.78 2.65
C TRP A 502 25.11 -30.03 2.07
N CYS A 503 24.19 -29.67 2.97
CA CYS A 503 22.89 -29.11 2.64
C CYS A 503 23.00 -27.62 2.32
N ILE A 504 22.47 -27.25 1.16
CA ILE A 504 22.23 -25.87 0.72
C ILE A 504 20.72 -25.56 0.73
N VAL A 505 20.35 -24.28 0.62
CA VAL A 505 18.93 -23.84 0.64
C VAL A 505 18.04 -24.63 -0.34
N LYS A 506 18.56 -24.95 -1.54
CA LYS A 506 17.82 -25.70 -2.58
C LYS A 506 17.58 -27.18 -2.23
N ASP A 507 18.27 -27.70 -1.23
CA ASP A 507 18.15 -29.08 -0.77
C ASP A 507 17.16 -29.20 0.40
N ILE A 508 16.71 -28.07 0.98
CA ILE A 508 15.71 -28.08 2.04
C ILE A 508 14.37 -28.53 1.45
N LYS A 509 14.01 -29.77 1.77
CA LYS A 509 12.72 -30.43 1.52
C LYS A 509 12.19 -30.94 2.87
N PRO A 510 10.90 -31.33 2.97
CA PRO A 510 10.35 -31.88 4.22
C PRO A 510 11.23 -32.98 4.85
N LYS A 511 11.79 -33.86 4.00
CA LYS A 511 12.76 -34.89 4.39
C LYS A 511 14.03 -34.74 3.56
N ILE A 512 15.15 -34.51 4.22
CA ILE A 512 16.48 -34.36 3.61
C ILE A 512 17.20 -35.70 3.72
N THR A 513 17.20 -36.48 2.64
CA THR A 513 17.88 -37.78 2.54
C THR A 513 19.21 -37.68 1.81
N GLU A 514 19.31 -36.76 0.86
CA GLU A 514 20.46 -36.53 -0.01
C GLU A 514 20.67 -35.03 -0.24
N THR A 515 21.88 -34.64 -0.63
CA THR A 515 22.26 -33.26 -0.93
C THR A 515 22.93 -33.20 -2.29
N LYS A 516 22.82 -32.06 -2.98
CA LYS A 516 23.42 -31.91 -4.32
C LYS A 516 24.95 -31.87 -4.28
N GLU A 517 25.50 -31.30 -3.21
CA GLU A 517 26.93 -31.20 -2.97
C GLU A 517 27.29 -32.01 -1.71
N THR A 518 28.51 -32.52 -1.67
CA THR A 518 29.07 -33.23 -0.51
C THR A 518 30.46 -32.69 -0.19
N LEU A 519 30.92 -32.89 1.05
CA LEU A 519 32.24 -32.51 1.53
C LEU A 519 33.11 -33.73 1.81
N THR A 520 34.41 -33.56 1.64
CA THR A 520 35.44 -34.46 2.16
C THR A 520 35.67 -34.19 3.64
N GLU A 521 36.32 -35.12 4.36
CA GLU A 521 36.72 -34.88 5.75
C GLU A 521 37.64 -33.67 5.88
N LEU A 522 38.48 -33.43 4.87
CA LEU A 522 39.38 -32.28 4.81
C LEU A 522 38.59 -30.97 4.71
N GLY A 523 37.55 -30.91 3.86
CA GLY A 523 36.67 -29.75 3.74
C GLY A 523 35.87 -29.46 5.00
N LEU A 524 35.45 -30.51 5.72
CA LEU A 524 34.77 -30.38 7.00
C LEU A 524 35.73 -29.81 8.08
N LYS A 525 36.95 -30.35 8.19
CA LYS A 525 37.95 -29.89 9.19
C LYS A 525 38.43 -28.45 8.95
N ASN A 526 38.48 -27.99 7.70
CA ASN A 526 38.97 -26.67 7.33
C ASN A 526 37.83 -25.64 7.11
N SER A 527 36.67 -25.85 7.70
CA SER A 527 35.57 -24.89 7.68
C SER A 527 34.83 -24.84 9.01
N SER A 528 33.91 -23.89 9.16
CA SER A 528 32.99 -23.85 10.31
C SER A 528 31.82 -24.85 10.20
N ALA A 529 31.79 -25.67 9.14
CA ALA A 529 30.71 -26.61 8.91
C ALA A 529 30.72 -27.71 9.98
N LYS A 530 29.53 -28.08 10.46
CA LYS A 530 29.32 -29.12 11.46
C LYS A 530 28.36 -30.16 10.93
N VAL A 531 28.63 -31.43 11.18
CA VAL A 531 27.71 -32.53 10.87
C VAL A 531 26.64 -32.62 11.96
N TRP A 532 25.40 -32.53 11.55
CA TRP A 532 24.22 -32.71 12.38
C TRP A 532 23.76 -34.17 12.31
N PRO A 533 23.36 -34.79 13.43
CA PRO A 533 22.89 -36.18 13.44
C PRO A 533 21.56 -36.35 12.68
N LYS A 534 21.21 -37.60 12.39
CA LYS A 534 19.87 -37.95 11.88
C LYS A 534 18.79 -37.42 12.82
N ASN A 535 17.65 -37.01 12.25
CA ASN A 535 16.52 -36.33 12.87
C ASN A 535 16.76 -34.88 13.31
N SER A 536 17.93 -34.30 13.04
CA SER A 536 18.11 -32.85 13.25
C SER A 536 17.20 -32.03 12.33
N ILE A 537 16.69 -30.92 12.84
CA ILE A 537 15.92 -29.96 12.03
C ILE A 537 16.88 -29.00 11.37
N ILE A 538 16.77 -28.84 10.05
CA ILE A 538 17.57 -27.91 9.26
C ILE A 538 16.69 -26.72 8.89
N ILE A 539 17.11 -25.51 9.27
CA ILE A 539 16.37 -24.27 9.01
C ILE A 539 17.26 -23.22 8.34
N SER A 540 16.75 -22.57 7.30
CA SER A 540 17.39 -21.41 6.69
C SER A 540 17.10 -20.15 7.50
N LEU A 541 18.15 -19.46 7.94
CA LEU A 541 18.08 -18.21 8.69
C LEU A 541 18.67 -17.01 7.93
N GLY A 542 19.29 -17.24 6.76
CA GLY A 542 19.74 -16.21 5.83
C GLY A 542 19.21 -16.41 4.40
N ALA A 543 18.99 -15.31 3.67
CA ALA A 543 18.39 -15.21 2.33
C ALA A 543 16.94 -15.74 2.21
N SER A 544 16.70 -17.02 2.51
CA SER A 544 15.41 -17.71 2.39
C SER A 544 14.84 -18.09 3.75
N ILE A 545 14.73 -17.10 4.64
CA ILE A 545 14.41 -17.27 6.06
C ILE A 545 13.13 -18.09 6.28
N GLY A 546 13.25 -19.11 7.14
CA GLY A 546 12.16 -19.95 7.60
C GLY A 546 11.83 -21.14 6.69
N HIS A 547 12.65 -21.46 5.68
CA HIS A 547 12.58 -22.78 5.05
C HIS A 547 13.13 -23.83 6.02
N VAL A 548 12.37 -24.90 6.24
CA VAL A 548 12.68 -25.94 7.23
C VAL A 548 12.55 -27.34 6.64
N GLY A 549 13.37 -28.26 7.10
CA GLY A 549 13.36 -29.68 6.73
C GLY A 549 13.93 -30.57 7.83
N ILE A 550 13.65 -31.87 7.78
CA ILE A 550 14.18 -32.85 8.73
C ILE A 550 15.30 -33.67 8.07
N ALA A 551 16.48 -33.70 8.66
CA ALA A 551 17.57 -34.56 8.22
C ALA A 551 17.25 -36.03 8.48
N LYS A 552 17.14 -36.86 7.45
CA LYS A 552 16.92 -38.32 7.58
C LYS A 552 18.21 -39.14 7.48
N ALA A 553 19.35 -38.46 7.33
CA ALA A 553 20.70 -38.97 7.49
C ALA A 553 21.61 -37.87 8.08
N PRO A 554 22.80 -38.18 8.62
CA PRO A 554 23.76 -37.17 9.04
C PRO A 554 24.10 -36.19 7.91
N VAL A 555 24.09 -34.89 8.21
CA VAL A 555 24.23 -33.83 7.20
C VAL A 555 24.92 -32.60 7.78
N ALA A 556 25.84 -32.00 7.03
CA ALA A 556 26.41 -30.69 7.33
C ALA A 556 25.61 -29.58 6.64
N THR A 557 25.62 -28.36 7.17
CA THR A 557 24.88 -27.23 6.59
C THR A 557 25.80 -26.13 6.07
N LYS A 558 25.39 -25.47 4.98
CA LYS A 558 26.01 -24.23 4.48
C LYS A 558 25.77 -23.07 5.47
N GLN A 559 26.65 -22.07 5.46
CA GLN A 559 26.43 -20.81 6.18
C GLN A 559 25.06 -20.18 5.84
N GLY A 560 24.37 -19.66 6.84
CA GLY A 560 22.98 -19.18 6.76
C GLY A 560 21.92 -20.29 6.91
N LEU A 561 22.34 -21.54 7.08
CA LEU A 561 21.48 -22.67 7.47
C LEU A 561 21.95 -23.23 8.81
N SER A 562 21.04 -23.29 9.77
CA SER A 562 21.28 -23.84 11.09
C SER A 562 20.70 -25.25 11.23
N GLY A 563 21.44 -26.13 11.87
CA GLY A 563 20.90 -27.39 12.39
C GLY A 563 20.44 -27.22 13.82
N ILE A 564 19.36 -27.91 14.19
CA ILE A 564 18.77 -27.92 15.53
C ILE A 564 18.67 -29.38 15.98
N VAL A 565 19.35 -29.70 17.08
CA VAL A 565 19.25 -30.97 17.79
C VAL A 565 18.40 -30.75 19.02
N VAL A 566 17.32 -31.53 19.15
CA VAL A 566 16.35 -31.41 20.23
C VAL A 566 16.59 -32.45 21.33
N ASP A 567 16.11 -32.17 22.53
CA ASP A 567 15.96 -33.15 23.59
C ASP A 567 14.71 -34.00 23.33
N GLU A 568 14.91 -35.18 22.74
CA GLU A 568 13.83 -36.11 22.37
C GLU A 568 13.01 -36.60 23.59
N LYS A 569 13.50 -36.39 24.83
CA LYS A 569 12.73 -36.65 26.05
C LYS A 569 11.67 -35.57 26.32
N LYS A 570 11.74 -34.43 25.63
CA LYS A 570 10.83 -33.28 25.80
C LYS A 570 10.00 -33.00 24.55
N ILE A 571 10.60 -33.14 23.36
CA ILE A 571 9.96 -32.79 22.10
C ILE A 571 10.32 -33.76 20.97
N LEU A 572 9.34 -34.14 20.16
CA LEU A 572 9.60 -34.89 18.93
C LEU A 572 10.19 -33.96 17.85
N PRO A 573 11.24 -34.38 17.12
CA PRO A 573 11.77 -33.61 15.99
C PRO A 573 10.69 -33.23 14.97
N GLU A 574 9.84 -34.20 14.59
CA GLU A 574 8.72 -33.99 13.67
C GLU A 574 7.73 -32.94 14.17
N PHE A 575 7.46 -32.91 15.47
CA PHE A 575 6.57 -31.91 16.07
C PHE A 575 7.18 -30.50 15.97
N LEU A 576 8.47 -30.36 16.31
CA LEU A 576 9.17 -29.08 16.16
C LEU A 576 9.24 -28.63 14.70
N TYR A 577 9.43 -29.55 13.76
CA TYR A 577 9.41 -29.27 12.33
C TYR A 577 8.11 -28.57 11.91
N TYR A 578 6.96 -29.12 12.30
CA TYR A 578 5.66 -28.51 11.94
C TYR A 578 5.49 -27.13 12.56
N ILE A 579 5.86 -26.95 13.83
CA ILE A 579 5.80 -25.64 14.50
C ILE A 579 6.64 -24.59 13.77
N LEU A 580 7.88 -24.93 13.40
CA LEU A 580 8.76 -24.02 12.69
C LEU A 580 8.26 -23.74 11.27
N LEU A 581 7.62 -24.72 10.62
CA LEU A 581 7.02 -24.59 9.30
C LEU A 581 5.84 -23.61 9.30
N ILE A 582 4.92 -23.74 10.26
CA ILE A 582 3.74 -22.87 10.34
C ILE A 582 4.06 -21.47 10.87
N LYS A 583 5.01 -21.34 11.79
CA LYS A 583 5.40 -20.04 12.37
C LYS A 583 6.51 -19.35 11.59
N LYS A 584 6.64 -19.65 10.29
CA LYS A 584 7.64 -19.07 9.38
C LYS A 584 7.65 -17.54 9.41
N GLU A 585 6.48 -16.90 9.40
CA GLU A 585 6.36 -15.44 9.43
C GLU A 585 6.90 -14.83 10.73
N ILE A 586 6.69 -15.50 11.87
CA ILE A 586 7.25 -15.10 13.16
C ILE A 586 8.77 -15.17 13.11
N ILE A 587 9.34 -16.23 12.54
CA ILE A 587 10.79 -16.37 12.36
C ILE A 587 11.34 -15.25 11.47
N GLN A 588 10.64 -14.91 10.39
CA GLN A 588 11.00 -13.81 9.49
C GLN A 588 10.95 -12.44 10.19
N SER A 589 10.03 -12.24 11.13
CA SER A 589 9.95 -11.00 11.92
C SER A 589 11.19 -10.77 12.79
N PHE A 590 11.93 -11.83 13.13
CA PHE A 590 13.15 -11.71 13.93
C PHE A 590 14.36 -11.24 13.11
N ALA A 591 14.23 -11.16 11.78
CA ALA A 591 15.32 -10.81 10.90
C ALA A 591 15.80 -9.38 11.10
N THR A 592 17.11 -9.19 11.04
CA THR A 592 17.79 -7.90 11.20
C THR A 592 18.71 -7.63 10.01
N GLY A 593 18.95 -6.35 9.68
CA GLY A 593 19.84 -5.94 8.57
C GLY A 593 19.10 -5.22 7.43
N VAL A 594 19.73 -4.19 6.86
CA VAL A 594 19.13 -3.32 5.82
C VAL A 594 19.32 -3.91 4.41
N THR A 595 20.49 -4.49 4.12
CA THR A 595 20.85 -5.01 2.78
C THR A 595 20.67 -6.52 2.65
N ILE A 596 20.96 -7.29 3.72
CA ILE A 596 20.75 -8.74 3.80
C ILE A 596 20.02 -9.02 5.11
N LYS A 597 18.79 -9.51 5.02
CA LYS A 597 18.00 -9.91 6.19
C LYS A 597 18.48 -11.28 6.67
N GLU A 598 18.78 -11.38 7.96
CA GLU A 598 19.21 -12.63 8.61
C GLU A 598 18.71 -12.73 10.05
N VAL A 599 18.45 -13.95 10.55
CA VAL A 599 18.11 -14.25 11.94
C VAL A 599 19.29 -14.93 12.63
N ARG A 600 19.80 -14.35 13.71
CA ARG A 600 20.85 -15.01 14.51
C ARG A 600 20.28 -16.24 15.25
N PRO A 601 20.97 -17.40 15.25
CA PRO A 601 20.52 -18.60 15.98
C PRO A 601 20.22 -18.36 17.47
N SER A 602 21.03 -17.54 18.14
CA SER A 602 20.82 -17.16 19.55
C SER A 602 19.52 -16.38 19.76
N LYS A 603 19.18 -15.50 18.81
CA LYS A 603 17.94 -14.72 18.85
C LYS A 603 16.72 -15.62 18.64
N LEU A 604 16.80 -16.59 17.72
CA LEU A 604 15.73 -17.57 17.53
C LEU A 604 15.52 -18.41 18.80
N LYS A 605 16.60 -18.92 19.40
CA LYS A 605 16.54 -19.70 20.66
C LYS A 605 15.84 -18.96 21.80
N GLU A 606 16.08 -17.65 21.92
CA GLU A 606 15.56 -16.84 23.02
C GLU A 606 14.14 -16.30 22.80
N LEU A 607 13.80 -15.93 21.56
CA LEU A 607 12.54 -15.25 21.24
C LEU A 607 11.45 -16.18 20.71
N PHE A 608 11.80 -17.35 20.18
CA PHE A 608 10.82 -18.28 19.65
C PHE A 608 10.17 -19.07 20.79
N ILE A 609 8.88 -18.90 20.97
CA ILE A 609 8.05 -19.56 21.99
C ILE A 609 6.89 -20.32 21.36
N PHE A 610 6.50 -21.44 21.96
CA PHE A 610 5.39 -22.26 21.47
C PHE A 610 4.81 -23.15 22.59
N PRO A 611 3.54 -23.59 22.47
CA PRO A 611 2.92 -24.54 23.39
C PRO A 611 3.56 -25.93 23.25
N LEU A 612 3.87 -26.57 24.36
CA LEU A 612 4.49 -27.89 24.42
C LEU A 612 3.55 -28.90 25.08
N PRO A 613 2.80 -29.71 24.29
CA PRO A 613 2.02 -30.82 24.81
C PRO A 613 2.91 -31.92 25.40
N SER A 614 2.31 -32.89 26.10
CA SER A 614 3.01 -34.13 26.45
C SER A 614 3.48 -34.88 25.19
N LEU A 615 4.51 -35.72 25.31
CA LEU A 615 5.04 -36.48 24.18
C LEU A 615 3.98 -37.37 23.52
N GLU A 616 3.01 -37.89 24.27
CA GLU A 616 1.91 -38.70 23.71
C GLU A 616 1.02 -37.86 22.79
N VAL A 617 0.59 -36.68 23.24
CA VAL A 617 -0.21 -35.76 22.43
C VAL A 617 0.58 -35.25 21.22
N GLN A 618 1.88 -35.00 21.37
CA GLN A 618 2.75 -34.67 20.23
C GLN A 618 2.75 -35.78 19.18
N LYS A 619 2.79 -37.06 19.58
CA LYS A 619 2.73 -38.21 18.65
C LYS A 619 1.40 -38.26 17.91
N GLU A 620 0.29 -38.03 18.61
CA GLU A 620 -1.05 -38.00 18.01
C GLU A 620 -1.17 -36.91 16.95
N ILE A 621 -0.75 -35.68 17.28
CA ILE A 621 -0.76 -34.53 16.37
C ILE A 621 0.10 -34.82 15.13
N VAL A 622 1.33 -35.32 15.34
CA VAL A 622 2.23 -35.67 14.23
C VAL A 622 1.60 -36.75 13.35
N ALA A 623 1.02 -37.79 13.93
CA ALA A 623 0.39 -38.88 13.18
C ALA A 623 -0.81 -38.40 12.35
N GLU A 624 -1.64 -37.52 12.92
CA GLU A 624 -2.77 -36.93 12.21
C GLU A 624 -2.31 -36.06 11.02
N VAL A 625 -1.36 -35.15 11.26
CA VAL A 625 -0.82 -34.27 10.21
C VAL A 625 -0.11 -35.06 9.10
N ASP A 626 0.71 -36.05 9.45
CA ASP A 626 1.34 -36.95 8.48
C ASP A 626 0.29 -37.75 7.69
N GLY A 627 -0.84 -38.10 8.31
CA GLY A 627 -1.96 -38.75 7.66
C GLY A 627 -2.56 -37.89 6.55
N TYR A 628 -2.85 -36.62 6.84
CA TYR A 628 -3.34 -35.67 5.83
C TYR A 628 -2.31 -35.38 4.74
N GLN A 629 -1.02 -35.25 5.11
CA GLN A 629 0.04 -35.00 4.15
C GLN A 629 0.18 -36.13 3.13
N LYS A 630 0.06 -37.40 3.56
CA LYS A 630 0.07 -38.56 2.65
C LYS A 630 -1.06 -38.51 1.62
N ILE A 631 -2.25 -38.06 2.03
CA ILE A 631 -3.40 -37.90 1.12
C ILE A 631 -3.11 -36.80 0.09
N ILE A 632 -2.55 -35.67 0.54
CA ILE A 632 -2.15 -34.55 -0.33
C ILE A 632 -1.12 -35.03 -1.36
N ASP A 633 -0.08 -35.73 -0.92
CA ASP A 633 0.99 -36.22 -1.80
C ASP A 633 0.44 -37.19 -2.86
N GLY A 634 -0.43 -38.13 -2.45
CA GLY A 634 -1.10 -39.04 -3.38
C GLY A 634 -1.99 -38.31 -4.39
N ALA A 635 -2.79 -37.35 -3.95
CA ALA A 635 -3.64 -36.55 -4.84
C ALA A 635 -2.82 -35.69 -5.81
N LYS A 636 -1.71 -35.07 -5.35
CA LYS A 636 -0.80 -34.29 -6.21
C LYS A 636 -0.19 -35.16 -7.31
N GLN A 637 0.21 -36.39 -6.99
CA GLN A 637 0.70 -37.34 -8.01
C GLN A 637 -0.36 -37.67 -9.08
N VAL A 638 -1.63 -37.84 -8.70
CA VAL A 638 -2.73 -38.07 -9.66
C VAL A 638 -2.89 -36.87 -10.59
N VAL A 639 -2.92 -35.65 -10.03
CA VAL A 639 -3.07 -34.40 -10.78
C VAL A 639 -1.89 -34.16 -11.73
N GLU A 640 -0.65 -34.36 -11.27
CA GLU A 640 0.56 -34.12 -12.06
C GLU A 640 0.75 -35.13 -13.20
N ASN A 641 0.33 -36.39 -12.99
CA ASN A 641 0.51 -37.45 -13.98
C ASN A 641 -0.65 -37.57 -14.97
N TRP A 642 -1.81 -36.97 -14.70
CA TRP A 642 -2.94 -37.02 -15.62
C TRP A 642 -2.76 -36.09 -16.82
N LYS A 643 -2.97 -36.62 -18.02
CA LYS A 643 -3.05 -35.88 -19.28
C LYS A 643 -4.16 -36.51 -20.12
N PRO A 644 -4.99 -35.71 -20.81
CA PRO A 644 -6.04 -36.25 -21.67
C PRO A 644 -5.40 -37.07 -22.80
N LYS A 645 -5.80 -38.33 -22.95
CA LYS A 645 -5.33 -39.22 -24.02
C LYS A 645 -6.50 -39.62 -24.91
N ILE A 646 -6.42 -39.24 -26.18
CA ILE A 646 -7.33 -39.73 -27.22
C ILE A 646 -6.66 -40.95 -27.85
N LYS A 647 -7.25 -42.14 -27.68
CA LYS A 647 -6.81 -43.33 -28.41
C LYS A 647 -7.25 -43.17 -29.86
N ILE A 648 -6.29 -43.13 -30.78
CA ILE A 648 -6.55 -43.04 -32.22
C ILE A 648 -6.84 -44.44 -32.73
N ASP A 649 -7.93 -44.59 -33.47
CA ASP A 649 -8.24 -45.81 -34.21
C ASP A 649 -7.71 -45.69 -35.64
N ALA A 650 -7.13 -46.78 -36.17
CA ALA A 650 -6.62 -46.82 -37.54
C ALA A 650 -7.73 -46.74 -38.60
N GLU A 651 -8.97 -47.05 -38.22
CA GLU A 651 -10.14 -46.97 -39.11
C GLU A 651 -10.69 -45.53 -39.27
N TRP A 652 -10.21 -44.57 -38.48
CA TRP A 652 -10.68 -43.19 -38.59
C TRP A 652 -10.10 -42.50 -39.82
N GLU A 653 -10.92 -41.72 -40.52
CA GLU A 653 -10.47 -40.94 -41.66
C GLU A 653 -9.47 -39.87 -41.20
N MET A 654 -8.31 -39.84 -41.87
CA MET A 654 -7.31 -38.80 -41.66
C MET A 654 -7.63 -37.60 -42.55
N VAL A 655 -8.04 -36.50 -41.93
CA VAL A 655 -8.48 -35.28 -42.61
C VAL A 655 -7.47 -34.14 -42.36
N GLU A 656 -7.27 -33.27 -43.35
CA GLU A 656 -6.46 -32.06 -43.19
C GLU A 656 -7.08 -31.13 -42.16
N PHE A 657 -6.26 -30.56 -41.26
CA PHE A 657 -6.75 -29.71 -40.17
C PHE A 657 -7.62 -28.55 -40.68
N GLU A 658 -7.19 -27.89 -41.76
CA GLU A 658 -7.89 -26.76 -42.37
C GLU A 658 -9.25 -27.15 -42.98
N LYS A 659 -9.45 -28.41 -43.38
CA LYS A 659 -10.77 -28.89 -43.85
C LYS A 659 -11.78 -29.03 -42.71
N VAL A 660 -11.31 -29.20 -41.48
CA VAL A 660 -12.16 -29.38 -40.30
C VAL A 660 -12.44 -28.05 -39.60
N CYS A 661 -11.41 -27.23 -39.40
CA CYS A 661 -11.55 -25.91 -38.78
C CYS A 661 -10.45 -24.93 -39.19
N THR A 662 -10.74 -23.64 -39.08
CA THR A 662 -9.80 -22.55 -39.35
C THR A 662 -9.47 -21.76 -38.09
N LEU A 663 -8.26 -21.17 -38.08
CA LEU A 663 -7.78 -20.22 -37.09
C LEU A 663 -7.95 -18.79 -37.62
N GLU A 664 -9.00 -18.13 -37.14
CA GLU A 664 -9.38 -16.78 -37.54
C GLU A 664 -8.72 -15.72 -36.66
N TYR A 665 -8.35 -14.58 -37.24
CA TYR A 665 -7.67 -13.51 -36.51
C TYR A 665 -8.61 -12.79 -35.55
N GLY A 666 -8.14 -12.57 -34.32
CA GLY A 666 -8.73 -11.56 -33.43
C GLY A 666 -8.54 -10.14 -33.98
N SER A 667 -9.26 -9.18 -33.39
CA SER A 667 -9.24 -7.77 -33.83
C SER A 667 -8.48 -6.88 -32.85
N SER A 668 -7.88 -5.80 -33.34
CA SER A 668 -7.13 -4.88 -32.47
C SER A 668 -8.09 -4.15 -31.52
N LEU A 669 -7.86 -4.30 -30.21
CA LEU A 669 -8.59 -3.56 -29.17
C LEU A 669 -7.60 -3.08 -28.08
N PRO A 670 -6.87 -1.97 -28.35
CA PRO A 670 -5.94 -1.37 -27.41
C PRO A 670 -6.62 -0.99 -26.10
N LYS A 671 -5.89 -1.02 -24.98
CA LYS A 671 -6.46 -0.74 -23.64
C LYS A 671 -7.22 0.59 -23.57
N GLN A 672 -6.75 1.61 -24.29
CA GLN A 672 -7.36 2.94 -24.32
C GLN A 672 -8.72 2.99 -25.01
N LYS A 673 -9.01 2.02 -25.90
CA LYS A 673 -10.30 1.91 -26.61
C LYS A 673 -11.29 0.98 -25.90
N ARG A 674 -10.90 0.36 -24.78
CA ARG A 674 -11.77 -0.54 -24.04
C ARG A 674 -12.71 0.25 -23.15
N ILE A 675 -14.00 0.11 -23.44
CA ILE A 675 -15.09 0.59 -22.60
C ILE A 675 -15.46 -0.53 -21.62
N ASN A 676 -15.62 -0.23 -20.33
CA ASN A 676 -16.00 -1.21 -19.31
C ASN A 676 -17.27 -1.96 -19.69
N GLY A 677 -17.26 -3.28 -19.52
CA GLY A 677 -18.39 -4.15 -19.81
C GLY A 677 -18.17 -5.57 -19.30
N ILE A 678 -19.03 -6.50 -19.71
CA ILE A 678 -19.05 -7.87 -19.18
C ILE A 678 -18.26 -8.87 -20.04
N TYR A 679 -17.91 -8.53 -21.27
CA TYR A 679 -17.30 -9.49 -22.19
C TYR A 679 -15.78 -9.54 -22.02
N PRO A 680 -15.18 -10.71 -21.75
CA PRO A 680 -13.75 -10.82 -21.57
C PRO A 680 -13.00 -10.55 -22.88
N VAL A 681 -11.93 -9.76 -22.76
CA VAL A 681 -11.00 -9.45 -23.85
C VAL A 681 -9.85 -10.45 -23.81
N MET A 682 -9.86 -11.41 -24.73
CA MET A 682 -8.95 -12.55 -24.72
C MET A 682 -7.63 -12.21 -25.40
N GLY A 683 -6.55 -12.21 -24.62
CA GLY A 683 -5.17 -12.16 -25.10
C GLY A 683 -4.50 -13.55 -25.09
N SER A 684 -3.25 -13.61 -25.52
CA SER A 684 -2.52 -14.88 -25.69
C SER A 684 -2.22 -15.59 -24.36
N ASN A 685 -2.30 -14.87 -23.24
CA ASN A 685 -2.12 -15.39 -21.88
C ASN A 685 -3.46 -15.58 -21.13
N GLY A 686 -4.59 -15.56 -21.84
CA GLY A 686 -5.92 -15.56 -21.24
C GLY A 686 -6.56 -14.17 -21.18
N ILE A 687 -7.42 -13.94 -20.20
CA ILE A 687 -8.19 -12.68 -20.07
C ILE A 687 -7.23 -11.50 -19.84
N SER A 688 -7.32 -10.48 -20.69
CA SER A 688 -6.49 -9.26 -20.65
C SER A 688 -7.23 -8.02 -20.15
N GLY A 689 -8.53 -8.15 -19.86
CA GLY A 689 -9.45 -7.08 -19.46
C GLY A 689 -10.88 -7.42 -19.91
N TYR A 690 -11.78 -6.44 -19.82
CA TYR A 690 -13.17 -6.59 -20.23
C TYR A 690 -13.59 -5.46 -21.18
N HIS A 691 -14.63 -5.72 -21.98
CA HIS A 691 -15.23 -4.78 -22.92
C HIS A 691 -16.76 -4.88 -22.94
N ASN A 692 -17.44 -3.82 -23.38
CA ASN A 692 -18.89 -3.79 -23.55
C ASN A 692 -19.38 -4.50 -24.81
N GLU A 693 -18.49 -4.78 -25.78
CA GLU A 693 -18.79 -5.53 -26.99
C GLU A 693 -17.97 -6.81 -27.09
N PHE A 694 -18.55 -7.85 -27.68
CA PHE A 694 -17.86 -9.10 -28.00
C PHE A 694 -17.65 -9.22 -29.51
N LEU A 695 -16.56 -9.87 -29.92
CA LEU A 695 -16.28 -10.14 -31.33
C LEU A 695 -16.87 -11.48 -31.78
N ILE A 696 -16.90 -12.48 -30.88
CA ILE A 696 -17.36 -13.83 -31.19
C ILE A 696 -18.24 -14.38 -30.06
N LYS A 697 -19.30 -15.12 -30.43
CA LYS A 697 -20.18 -15.79 -29.48
C LYS A 697 -19.52 -17.04 -28.90
N GLY A 698 -19.73 -17.29 -27.61
CA GLY A 698 -19.30 -18.51 -26.95
C GLY A 698 -20.28 -19.68 -27.21
N PRO A 699 -19.86 -20.93 -26.93
CA PRO A 699 -18.51 -21.32 -26.55
C PRO A 699 -17.53 -21.25 -27.73
N VAL A 700 -16.28 -20.87 -27.46
CA VAL A 700 -15.23 -20.71 -28.48
C VAL A 700 -13.87 -21.16 -27.95
N ILE A 701 -12.99 -21.59 -28.86
CA ILE A 701 -11.60 -21.92 -28.55
C ILE A 701 -10.71 -20.76 -29.00
N ILE A 702 -9.86 -20.27 -28.09
CA ILE A 702 -8.87 -19.24 -28.36
C ILE A 702 -7.48 -19.86 -28.42
N VAL A 703 -6.69 -19.49 -29.42
CA VAL A 703 -5.30 -19.94 -29.58
C VAL A 703 -4.36 -18.74 -29.58
N GLY A 704 -3.34 -18.74 -28.71
CA GLY A 704 -2.36 -17.66 -28.63
C GLY A 704 -1.53 -17.56 -29.92
N ARG A 705 -1.46 -16.37 -30.52
CA ARG A 705 -0.66 -16.09 -31.72
C ARG A 705 0.70 -15.46 -31.40
N LYS A 706 0.79 -14.49 -30.48
CA LYS A 706 2.05 -13.77 -30.13
C LYS A 706 2.29 -13.75 -28.61
N GLY A 707 3.53 -13.89 -28.15
CA GLY A 707 3.86 -13.94 -26.71
C GLY A 707 3.75 -15.37 -26.18
N SER A 708 2.58 -15.79 -25.67
CA SER A 708 2.28 -17.20 -25.40
C SER A 708 1.71 -17.91 -26.63
N ALA A 709 2.48 -17.86 -27.72
CA ALA A 709 2.14 -18.53 -28.96
C ALA A 709 1.92 -20.04 -28.75
N GLY A 710 0.79 -20.56 -29.22
CA GLY A 710 0.40 -21.97 -29.12
C GLY A 710 -0.39 -22.35 -27.87
N GLU A 711 -0.71 -21.41 -26.98
CA GLU A 711 -1.62 -21.70 -25.85
C GLU A 711 -3.07 -21.83 -26.32
N VAL A 712 -3.79 -22.85 -25.84
CA VAL A 712 -5.17 -23.14 -26.23
C VAL A 712 -6.10 -22.92 -25.03
N VAL A 713 -7.15 -22.12 -25.17
CA VAL A 713 -8.05 -21.77 -24.07
C VAL A 713 -9.49 -22.00 -24.50
N TRP A 714 -10.26 -22.70 -23.67
CA TRP A 714 -11.71 -22.84 -23.84
C TRP A 714 -12.43 -21.66 -23.18
N VAL A 715 -13.36 -21.03 -23.87
CA VAL A 715 -14.15 -19.90 -23.36
C VAL A 715 -15.63 -20.24 -23.52
N ASN A 716 -16.37 -20.31 -22.40
CA ASN A 716 -17.80 -20.64 -22.41
C ASN A 716 -18.71 -19.46 -22.80
N GLU A 717 -18.22 -18.23 -22.63
CA GLU A 717 -18.98 -16.99 -22.81
C GLU A 717 -18.60 -16.24 -24.09
N ASN A 718 -19.41 -15.24 -24.46
CA ASN A 718 -19.09 -14.35 -25.56
C ASN A 718 -17.84 -13.54 -25.21
N CYS A 719 -16.90 -13.41 -26.13
CA CYS A 719 -15.62 -12.77 -25.83
C CYS A 719 -15.09 -11.93 -27.00
N PHE A 720 -14.06 -11.12 -26.72
CA PHE A 720 -13.34 -10.33 -27.71
C PHE A 720 -11.88 -10.81 -27.83
N PRO A 721 -11.55 -11.72 -28.77
CA PRO A 721 -10.18 -12.11 -29.07
C PRO A 721 -9.41 -10.96 -29.72
N ILE A 722 -8.28 -10.58 -29.14
CA ILE A 722 -7.46 -9.49 -29.69
C ILE A 722 -6.50 -9.98 -30.77
N ASP A 723 -5.90 -9.05 -31.51
CA ASP A 723 -4.97 -9.28 -32.63
C ASP A 723 -3.74 -10.18 -32.32
N THR A 724 -3.43 -10.40 -31.04
CA THR A 724 -2.42 -11.38 -30.58
C THR A 724 -2.95 -12.80 -30.41
N THR A 725 -4.20 -13.08 -30.80
CA THR A 725 -4.86 -14.39 -30.70
C THR A 725 -5.52 -14.81 -32.00
N TYR A 726 -5.77 -16.10 -32.12
CA TYR A 726 -6.70 -16.70 -33.05
C TYR A 726 -7.93 -17.20 -32.29
N TYR A 727 -9.08 -17.27 -32.96
CA TYR A 727 -10.22 -18.07 -32.51
C TYR A 727 -10.54 -19.17 -33.53
N VAL A 728 -11.01 -20.31 -33.05
CA VAL A 728 -11.30 -21.48 -33.90
C VAL A 728 -12.70 -21.35 -34.49
N LYS A 729 -12.82 -21.51 -35.81
CA LYS A 729 -14.10 -21.61 -36.52
C LYS A 729 -14.20 -22.99 -37.17
N LEU A 730 -15.26 -23.73 -36.84
CA LEU A 730 -15.53 -25.03 -37.46
C LEU A 730 -16.10 -24.85 -38.87
N ASN A 731 -15.62 -25.65 -39.83
CA ASN A 731 -16.13 -25.60 -41.20
C ASN A 731 -17.44 -26.36 -41.37
N ASN A 732 -17.67 -27.41 -40.57
CA ASN A 732 -18.90 -28.19 -40.60
C ASN A 732 -19.37 -28.59 -39.19
N LEU A 733 -20.33 -27.79 -38.67
CA LEU A 733 -20.95 -27.99 -37.36
C LEU A 733 -21.81 -29.26 -37.26
N LYS A 734 -22.23 -29.86 -38.39
CA LYS A 734 -23.07 -31.08 -38.37
C LYS A 734 -22.26 -32.35 -38.08
N ASN A 735 -20.95 -32.32 -38.33
CA ASN A 735 -20.09 -33.51 -38.26
C ASN A 735 -18.92 -33.38 -37.28
N THR A 736 -18.73 -32.20 -36.66
CA THR A 736 -17.58 -31.92 -35.80
C THR A 736 -18.01 -31.36 -34.45
N ASP A 737 -17.55 -31.95 -33.37
CA ASP A 737 -17.73 -31.46 -32.01
C ASP A 737 -16.62 -30.47 -31.63
N LEU A 738 -17.00 -29.29 -31.13
CA LEU A 738 -16.05 -28.23 -30.79
C LEU A 738 -15.14 -28.62 -29.62
N LYS A 739 -15.64 -29.32 -28.60
CA LYS A 739 -14.83 -29.78 -27.46
C LYS A 739 -13.85 -30.86 -27.89
N PHE A 740 -14.23 -31.72 -28.83
CA PHE A 740 -13.30 -32.68 -29.43
C PHE A 740 -12.11 -31.97 -30.08
N ILE A 741 -12.36 -30.92 -30.88
CA ILE A 741 -11.31 -30.10 -31.49
C ILE A 741 -10.45 -29.39 -30.43
N TYR A 742 -11.04 -28.94 -29.32
CA TYR A 742 -10.28 -28.37 -28.21
C TYR A 742 -9.26 -29.35 -27.62
N PHE A 743 -9.67 -30.61 -27.37
CA PHE A 743 -8.76 -31.63 -26.84
C PHE A 743 -7.68 -32.05 -27.85
N ILE A 744 -8.02 -32.08 -29.14
CA ILE A 744 -7.02 -32.28 -30.21
C ILE A 744 -6.02 -31.13 -30.20
N LEU A 745 -6.46 -29.87 -30.24
CA LEU A 745 -5.55 -28.71 -30.21
C LEU A 745 -4.62 -28.71 -28.99
N LYS A 746 -5.11 -29.13 -27.82
CA LYS A 746 -4.28 -29.30 -26.61
C LYS A 746 -3.22 -30.40 -26.75
N SER A 747 -3.47 -31.43 -27.55
CA SER A 747 -2.50 -32.51 -27.81
C SER A 747 -1.47 -32.15 -28.90
N LEU A 748 -1.80 -31.20 -29.80
CA LEU A 748 -0.97 -30.83 -30.96
C LEU A 748 0.34 -30.07 -30.65
N LYS A 749 0.78 -29.97 -29.40
CA LYS A 749 2.06 -29.34 -28.99
C LYS A 749 2.39 -28.03 -29.75
N LEU A 750 1.38 -27.19 -30.01
CA LEU A 750 1.50 -26.01 -30.89
C LEU A 750 2.61 -25.03 -30.47
N ARG A 751 2.98 -25.05 -29.19
CA ARG A 751 4.10 -24.26 -28.63
C ARG A 751 5.48 -24.65 -29.22
N GLU A 752 5.64 -25.84 -29.79
CA GLU A 752 6.87 -26.31 -30.43
C GLU A 752 7.02 -25.80 -31.88
N LEU A 753 5.95 -25.25 -32.47
CA LEU A 753 5.93 -24.72 -33.86
C LEU A 753 6.41 -23.27 -33.97
N LYS A 754 7.04 -22.72 -32.93
CA LYS A 754 7.50 -21.33 -32.88
C LYS A 754 8.67 -21.10 -33.87
N GLY A 755 8.53 -20.13 -34.77
CA GLY A 755 9.58 -19.71 -35.70
C GLY A 755 9.88 -18.20 -35.63
N GLY A 756 11.16 -17.82 -35.78
CA GLY A 756 11.66 -16.44 -35.92
C GLY A 756 12.59 -15.96 -34.78
N ALA A 757 13.65 -15.22 -35.11
CA ALA A 757 14.64 -14.65 -34.18
C ALA A 757 14.13 -13.42 -33.39
N GLY A 758 12.86 -13.42 -32.97
CA GLY A 758 12.18 -12.32 -32.26
C GLY A 758 11.04 -12.82 -31.35
N ILE A 759 10.06 -11.96 -31.02
CA ILE A 759 8.91 -12.34 -30.15
C ILE A 759 8.24 -13.59 -30.74
N PRO A 760 8.19 -14.73 -30.00
CA PRO A 760 7.70 -15.98 -30.55
C PRO A 760 6.26 -15.88 -31.04
N GLY A 761 6.03 -16.26 -32.30
CA GLY A 761 4.73 -16.24 -32.95
C GLY A 761 4.30 -17.61 -33.47
N LEU A 762 3.00 -17.89 -33.46
CA LEU A 762 2.39 -19.04 -34.13
C LEU A 762 1.84 -18.57 -35.48
N ASN A 763 2.27 -19.19 -36.57
CA ASN A 763 1.71 -18.98 -37.90
C ASN A 763 0.65 -20.05 -38.18
N ARG A 764 -0.59 -19.65 -38.47
CA ARG A 764 -1.68 -20.60 -38.76
C ARG A 764 -1.39 -21.52 -39.96
N ASN A 765 -0.67 -21.04 -40.97
CA ASN A 765 -0.36 -21.85 -42.15
C ASN A 765 0.59 -23.01 -41.79
N ASP A 766 1.48 -22.82 -40.81
CA ASP A 766 2.33 -23.90 -40.30
C ASP A 766 1.51 -24.94 -39.54
N VAL A 767 0.46 -24.50 -38.83
CA VAL A 767 -0.48 -25.42 -38.17
C VAL A 767 -1.21 -26.25 -39.22
N TYR A 768 -1.73 -25.62 -40.27
CA TYR A 768 -2.47 -26.28 -41.34
C TYR A 768 -1.61 -27.27 -42.13
N ALA A 769 -0.38 -26.88 -42.48
CA ALA A 769 0.51 -27.71 -43.27
C ALA A 769 1.07 -28.91 -42.49
N LYS A 770 1.32 -28.76 -41.18
CA LYS A 770 2.00 -29.78 -40.37
C LYS A 770 1.06 -30.75 -39.65
N HIS A 771 -0.25 -30.50 -39.65
CA HIS A 771 -1.20 -31.31 -38.89
C HIS A 771 -2.32 -31.87 -39.76
N LYS A 772 -2.50 -33.18 -39.64
CA LYS A 772 -3.70 -33.90 -40.05
C LYS A 772 -4.35 -34.45 -38.79
N ILE A 773 -5.68 -34.53 -38.77
CA ILE A 773 -6.44 -35.03 -37.64
C ILE A 773 -7.23 -36.27 -38.04
N PHE A 774 -7.26 -37.26 -37.16
CA PHE A 774 -8.18 -38.38 -37.32
C PHE A 774 -9.56 -37.94 -36.83
N LEU A 775 -10.55 -37.95 -37.72
CA LEU A 775 -11.88 -37.43 -37.44
C LEU A 775 -12.90 -38.59 -37.43
N PRO A 776 -13.24 -39.14 -36.25
CA PRO A 776 -14.27 -40.16 -36.16
C PRO A 776 -15.68 -39.59 -36.33
N SER A 777 -16.70 -40.46 -36.40
CA SER A 777 -18.10 -40.01 -36.42
C SER A 777 -18.44 -39.11 -35.21
N LEU A 778 -19.38 -38.18 -35.39
CA LEU A 778 -19.78 -37.24 -34.32
C LEU A 778 -20.20 -37.95 -33.03
N LYS A 779 -20.82 -39.13 -33.14
CA LYS A 779 -21.20 -39.96 -31.98
C LYS A 779 -19.97 -40.39 -31.17
N ILE A 780 -18.91 -40.84 -31.85
CA ILE A 780 -17.65 -41.25 -31.22
C ILE A 780 -16.91 -40.03 -30.64
N GLN A 781 -16.87 -38.90 -31.36
CA GLN A 781 -16.29 -37.66 -30.85
C GLN A 781 -16.91 -37.26 -29.49
N LYS A 782 -18.25 -37.28 -29.40
CA LYS A 782 -18.97 -36.98 -28.15
C LYS A 782 -18.69 -38.00 -27.04
N GLN A 783 -18.56 -39.28 -27.36
CA GLN A 783 -18.19 -40.31 -26.38
C GLN A 783 -16.77 -40.09 -25.82
N ILE A 784 -15.82 -39.73 -26.68
CA ILE A 784 -14.45 -39.40 -26.27
C ILE A 784 -14.45 -38.17 -25.36
N VAL A 785 -15.17 -37.11 -25.75
CA VAL A 785 -15.31 -35.88 -24.93
C VAL A 785 -15.89 -36.21 -23.57
N ALA A 786 -17.02 -36.93 -23.52
CA ALA A 786 -17.67 -37.30 -22.25
C ALA A 786 -16.74 -38.10 -21.33
N LYS A 787 -15.93 -39.00 -21.89
CA LYS A 787 -14.93 -39.76 -21.12
C LYS A 787 -13.85 -38.85 -20.55
N ILE A 788 -13.27 -37.96 -21.36
CA ILE A 788 -12.23 -37.03 -20.91
C ILE A 788 -12.79 -36.07 -19.86
N GLU A 789 -14.02 -35.59 -20.01
CA GLU A 789 -14.68 -34.73 -19.03
C GLU A 789 -14.90 -35.44 -17.69
N ALA A 790 -15.33 -36.71 -17.72
CA ALA A 790 -15.45 -37.52 -16.50
C ALA A 790 -14.09 -37.71 -15.80
N GLU A 791 -13.02 -37.93 -16.57
CA GLU A 791 -11.66 -37.97 -16.01
C GLU A 791 -11.23 -36.62 -15.42
N GLN A 792 -11.51 -35.51 -16.12
CA GLN A 792 -11.22 -34.15 -15.61
C GLN A 792 -11.95 -33.84 -14.32
N GLU A 793 -13.20 -34.29 -14.18
CA GLU A 793 -13.97 -34.10 -12.95
C GLU A 793 -13.28 -34.76 -11.75
N ILE A 794 -12.72 -35.97 -11.92
CA ILE A 794 -11.94 -36.66 -10.89
C ILE A 794 -10.68 -35.85 -10.52
N ILE A 795 -10.01 -35.24 -11.50
CA ILE A 795 -8.84 -34.39 -11.26
C ILE A 795 -9.21 -33.12 -10.50
N GLU A 796 -10.32 -32.47 -10.84
CA GLU A 796 -10.81 -31.29 -10.11
C GLU A 796 -11.25 -31.65 -8.69
N GLN A 797 -11.90 -32.79 -8.49
CA GLN A 797 -12.19 -33.32 -7.16
C GLN A 797 -10.90 -33.59 -6.35
N SER A 798 -9.85 -34.11 -6.99
CA SER A 798 -8.54 -34.34 -6.36
C SER A 798 -7.87 -33.03 -5.95
N LYS A 799 -7.96 -31.96 -6.77
CA LYS A 799 -7.51 -30.61 -6.39
C LYS A 799 -8.29 -30.05 -5.20
N LYS A 800 -9.60 -30.24 -5.18
CA LYS A 800 -10.45 -29.83 -4.04
C LYS A 800 -10.08 -30.59 -2.77
N LEU A 801 -9.80 -31.89 -2.88
CA LEU A 801 -9.34 -32.72 -1.76
C LEU A 801 -8.03 -32.21 -1.17
N ILE A 802 -7.07 -31.83 -2.01
CA ILE A 802 -5.80 -31.22 -1.57
C ILE A 802 -6.08 -29.99 -0.69
N GLY A 803 -6.92 -29.06 -1.16
CA GLY A 803 -7.26 -27.86 -0.39
C GLY A 803 -7.95 -28.15 0.95
N ILE A 804 -8.85 -29.15 0.99
CA ILE A 804 -9.51 -29.58 2.23
C ILE A 804 -8.49 -30.14 3.23
N MET A 805 -7.56 -30.98 2.77
CA MET A 805 -6.54 -31.58 3.64
C MET A 805 -5.52 -30.54 4.12
N GLU A 806 -5.12 -29.59 3.28
CA GLU A 806 -4.26 -28.45 3.67
C GLU A 806 -4.94 -27.60 4.76
N GLN A 807 -6.26 -27.37 4.65
CA GLN A 807 -7.02 -26.68 5.70
C GLN A 807 -7.08 -27.49 7.01
N LYS A 808 -7.27 -28.81 6.93
CA LYS A 808 -7.26 -29.67 8.12
C LYS A 808 -5.93 -29.64 8.86
N ILE A 809 -4.82 -29.73 8.13
CA ILE A 809 -3.48 -29.55 8.70
C ILE A 809 -3.37 -28.20 9.39
N THR A 810 -3.82 -27.12 8.74
CA THR A 810 -3.80 -25.77 9.31
C THR A 810 -4.62 -25.70 10.60
N ASN A 811 -5.79 -26.33 10.65
CA ASN A 811 -6.64 -26.32 11.84
C ASN A 811 -5.97 -27.04 13.02
N VAL A 812 -5.45 -28.25 12.81
CA VAL A 812 -4.75 -29.02 13.85
C VAL A 812 -3.55 -28.25 14.38
N LEU A 813 -2.76 -27.65 13.47
CA LEU A 813 -1.56 -26.91 13.84
C LEU A 813 -1.88 -25.52 14.44
N SER A 814 -3.05 -24.94 14.18
CA SER A 814 -3.46 -23.65 14.76
C SER A 814 -3.69 -23.69 16.27
N GLU A 815 -3.91 -24.89 16.83
CA GLU A 815 -4.00 -25.10 18.27
C GLU A 815 -2.63 -25.02 18.97
N ILE A 816 -1.52 -24.89 18.21
CA ILE A 816 -0.12 -24.94 18.64
C ILE A 816 0.63 -23.70 18.11
#